data_AF-A0A7C0XGZ2-F1
#
_entry.id   AF-A0A7C0XGZ2-F1
#
_cell.length_a   1.000
_cell.length_b   1.000
_cell.length_c   1.000
_cell.angle_alpha   90.00
_cell.angle_beta   90.00
_cell.angle_gamma   90.00
#
_symmetry.space_group_name_H-M   'P 1'
#
loop_
_entity.id
_entity.type
_entity.pdbx_description
1 polymer ?
#
loop_
_entity_poly.entity_id
_entity_poly.type
_entity_poly.pdbx_seq_one_letter_code
_entity_poly.pdbx_strand_id
1 'polypeptide(L)'
;MKESLFRKFWVLLIVGVFLLYIPAPTVSEGILDELPSHPSPSTTVVSTAIDINVVFVGVPEDLIDINIIKSGLPEEHAPIVRMKREYLGKIIPYVYYTLNYHFYTFSEIEASNYAQWLTNLHEEHGAPIWLQESGIYTAWYIREEYAEAWFDEKYDQYYEQLGAGYTLFIVDTYHTAYRITDYYFYNLSRADVETGLIPGMSGQFAVAFGGDSRYLVLDLSAGPTQYVGQRFPYRNIWQYSSTAEFSGDIAFHIRSAVELRFLSSLLYPAYWWYNYILYVNVFNNESDVDYAPILEMNKEYIEEQFNRLLPFSNFRVIIQSRYVANYEDLWNLMKREVDPDTGELPSAEPFKEWVRLHKDEFVPEYENTVVIPVFVFAGMKFRGGLLGEAVASTENGELDFIIVLTNRGLLGLNYETYLIDRVQVVVDRLLLLNENGYVSGISRNGGLFLLMQSSGEIGVIVTDKRGYDELITIGSTSRIVDQFTVNGVAQRYIPNVPTGSIYYVFTYPITAPQTLVCYIFEAFRAGYGMATTMIHEVGHGLGLSHPHDGYSWSNQRDYVYWIWDFSDTPMTYAVSDTDFDQLDYDTLHRAKTCEILNYTYLVLDMIDEFLTRRGYGVIPSKVLANYTNSVHYIEETLANFTAQVPRYVSSLFSSFYAFLTAWDAYTYLKDSLLTYSLTLKSRTGKNVEGVEVTLTLPNGSSMSEVSNA
;
A
#
# COMPACT_ATOMS: atom_id res chain seq x y z
N MET A 1 -21.90 -13.04 -20.12
CA MET A 1 -20.51 -13.49 -19.91
C MET A 1 -20.14 -13.38 -18.43
N LYS A 2 -20.20 -12.18 -17.84
CA LYS A 2 -19.95 -11.89 -16.42
C LYS A 2 -20.76 -12.74 -15.40
N GLU A 3 -22.05 -12.98 -15.60
CA GLU A 3 -22.86 -13.85 -14.71
C GLU A 3 -22.61 -15.37 -14.89
N SER A 4 -22.09 -15.80 -16.04
CA SER A 4 -21.82 -17.22 -16.34
C SER A 4 -20.57 -17.73 -15.61
N LEU A 5 -19.55 -16.86 -15.45
CA LEU A 5 -18.33 -17.10 -14.67
C LEU A 5 -18.61 -17.49 -13.20
N PHE A 6 -19.74 -17.04 -12.68
CA PHE A 6 -19.96 -16.87 -11.26
C PHE A 6 -20.62 -18.05 -10.56
N ARG A 7 -21.60 -18.68 -11.22
CA ARG A 7 -22.22 -19.94 -10.75
C ARG A 7 -21.24 -21.12 -10.73
N LYS A 8 -20.07 -20.91 -11.33
CA LYS A 8 -19.08 -21.92 -11.64
C LYS A 8 -18.06 -22.07 -10.50
N PHE A 9 -17.56 -20.98 -9.92
CA PHE A 9 -16.55 -21.04 -8.84
C PHE A 9 -17.05 -21.68 -7.52
N TRP A 10 -18.32 -21.50 -7.16
CA TRP A 10 -18.87 -21.92 -5.85
C TRP A 10 -19.01 -23.43 -5.63
N VAL A 11 -19.06 -24.21 -6.70
CA VAL A 11 -19.20 -25.65 -6.58
C VAL A 11 -17.89 -26.30 -6.08
N LEU A 12 -16.72 -25.66 -6.23
CA LEU A 12 -15.44 -26.20 -5.68
C LEU A 12 -15.38 -26.21 -4.16
N LEU A 13 -15.88 -25.17 -3.49
CA LEU A 13 -15.77 -25.04 -2.03
C LEU A 13 -16.72 -26.01 -1.28
N ILE A 14 -17.81 -26.42 -1.94
CA ILE A 14 -18.80 -27.37 -1.39
C ILE A 14 -18.51 -28.83 -1.80
N VAL A 15 -17.82 -29.08 -2.91
CA VAL A 15 -17.60 -30.45 -3.43
C VAL A 15 -16.48 -31.22 -2.74
N GLY A 16 -15.67 -30.58 -1.88
CA GLY A 16 -14.64 -31.25 -1.07
C GLY A 16 -15.13 -32.34 -0.09
N VAL A 17 -16.45 -32.58 0.04
CA VAL A 17 -17.00 -33.46 1.11
C VAL A 17 -17.83 -34.66 0.63
N PHE A 18 -18.13 -34.85 -0.66
CA PHE A 18 -18.95 -36.00 -1.09
C PHE A 18 -18.32 -36.87 -2.19
N LEU A 19 -17.20 -37.51 -1.86
CA LEU A 19 -16.75 -38.74 -2.52
C LEU A 19 -17.57 -39.92 -1.98
N LEU A 20 -18.74 -40.17 -2.58
CA LEU A 20 -19.45 -41.43 -2.37
C LEU A 20 -18.68 -42.56 -3.06
N TYR A 21 -18.12 -43.44 -2.23
CA TYR A 21 -17.46 -44.70 -2.59
C TYR A 21 -18.48 -45.63 -3.26
N ILE A 22 -18.49 -45.68 -4.59
CA ILE A 22 -19.10 -46.79 -5.34
C ILE A 22 -17.96 -47.46 -6.11
N PRO A 23 -17.65 -48.74 -5.85
CA PRO A 23 -16.63 -49.45 -6.61
C PRO A 23 -17.17 -49.68 -8.02
N ALA A 24 -16.71 -48.86 -8.98
CA ALA A 24 -16.92 -49.10 -10.40
C ALA A 24 -15.74 -49.91 -10.96
N PRO A 25 -15.97 -50.79 -11.94
CA PRO A 25 -14.89 -51.53 -12.59
C PRO A 25 -13.93 -50.54 -13.25
N THR A 26 -12.63 -50.77 -13.11
CA THR A 26 -11.58 -50.15 -13.93
C THR A 26 -11.93 -50.31 -15.41
N VAL A 27 -12.06 -49.21 -16.17
CA VAL A 27 -12.21 -49.24 -17.63
C VAL A 27 -11.04 -48.53 -18.32
N SER A 28 -10.61 -49.19 -19.41
CA SER A 28 -9.64 -48.86 -20.47
C SER A 28 -8.42 -48.00 -20.12
N GLU A 29 -7.26 -48.66 -20.07
CA GLU A 29 -5.96 -48.03 -20.31
C GLU A 29 -6.04 -47.16 -21.58
N GLY A 30 -5.74 -45.87 -21.47
CA GLY A 30 -5.52 -44.97 -22.62
C GLY A 30 -6.51 -43.81 -22.84
N ILE A 31 -7.60 -43.65 -22.09
CA ILE A 31 -8.53 -42.52 -22.31
C ILE A 31 -7.90 -41.15 -22.01
N LEU A 32 -6.98 -41.09 -21.04
CA LEU A 32 -6.23 -39.88 -20.72
C LEU A 32 -5.22 -39.51 -21.81
N ASP A 33 -4.83 -40.45 -22.69
CA ASP A 33 -3.90 -40.18 -23.80
C ASP A 33 -4.53 -39.26 -24.87
N GLU A 34 -5.86 -39.10 -24.86
CA GLU A 34 -6.58 -38.15 -25.73
C GLU A 34 -6.55 -36.71 -25.20
N LEU A 35 -6.20 -36.51 -23.92
CA LEU A 35 -6.12 -35.19 -23.29
C LEU A 35 -4.70 -34.62 -23.40
N PRO A 36 -4.55 -33.30 -23.62
CA PRO A 36 -3.24 -32.67 -23.49
C PRO A 36 -2.77 -32.73 -22.04
N SER A 37 -1.48 -32.99 -21.82
CA SER A 37 -0.90 -33.00 -20.48
C SER A 37 -0.95 -31.61 -19.84
N HIS A 38 -1.21 -31.55 -18.54
CA HIS A 38 -1.06 -30.32 -17.74
C HIS A 38 -0.22 -30.58 -16.48
N PRO A 39 0.34 -29.53 -15.87
CA PRO A 39 0.97 -29.63 -14.56
C PRO A 39 -0.05 -30.02 -13.48
N SER A 40 0.38 -30.77 -12.47
CA SER A 40 -0.40 -30.99 -11.26
C SER A 40 -0.30 -29.78 -10.32
N PRO A 41 -1.30 -29.57 -9.42
CA PRO A 41 -1.25 -28.54 -8.40
C PRO A 41 0.02 -28.65 -7.55
N SER A 42 0.75 -27.55 -7.44
CA SER A 42 1.91 -27.43 -6.58
C SER A 42 1.75 -26.20 -5.68
N THR A 43 2.43 -26.18 -4.53
CA THR A 43 2.52 -24.95 -3.73
C THR A 43 3.29 -23.84 -4.46
N THR A 44 4.03 -24.18 -5.52
CA THR A 44 4.87 -23.27 -6.29
C THR A 44 4.55 -23.42 -7.76
N VAL A 45 3.89 -22.41 -8.30
CA VAL A 45 3.31 -22.48 -9.66
C VAL A 45 4.38 -22.34 -10.73
N VAL A 46 5.37 -21.46 -10.49
CA VAL A 46 6.38 -21.09 -11.49
C VAL A 46 7.72 -20.84 -10.82
N SER A 47 8.80 -21.27 -11.46
CA SER A 47 10.13 -20.71 -11.26
C SER A 47 10.45 -19.82 -12.45
N THR A 48 10.79 -18.56 -12.22
CA THR A 48 11.06 -17.61 -13.31
C THR A 48 12.29 -16.77 -13.00
N ALA A 49 13.06 -16.45 -14.05
CA ALA A 49 14.13 -15.47 -13.93
C ALA A 49 13.54 -14.06 -13.96
N ILE A 50 14.18 -13.13 -13.24
CA ILE A 50 13.88 -11.71 -13.35
C ILE A 50 15.17 -10.91 -13.38
N ASP A 51 15.19 -9.89 -14.23
CA ASP A 51 16.32 -8.97 -14.32
C ASP A 51 16.13 -7.81 -13.34
N ILE A 52 17.19 -7.50 -12.60
CA ILE A 52 17.28 -6.34 -11.72
C ILE A 52 18.43 -5.46 -12.24
N ASN A 53 18.07 -4.32 -12.81
CA ASN A 53 19.01 -3.34 -13.31
C ASN A 53 19.36 -2.36 -12.20
N VAL A 54 20.65 -2.14 -11.97
CA VAL A 54 21.15 -1.11 -11.05
C VAL A 54 21.91 -0.10 -11.88
N VAL A 55 21.42 1.13 -11.90
CA VAL A 55 21.98 2.21 -12.72
C VAL A 55 22.57 3.27 -11.81
N PHE A 56 23.88 3.41 -11.85
CA PHE A 56 24.59 4.47 -11.15
C PHE A 56 24.55 5.75 -11.98
N VAL A 57 24.05 6.83 -11.39
CA VAL A 57 23.92 8.15 -12.03
C VAL A 57 24.85 9.12 -11.33
N GLY A 58 26.02 9.36 -11.90
CA GLY A 58 27.01 10.31 -11.36
C GLY A 58 27.91 9.78 -10.25
N VAL A 59 27.69 8.55 -9.78
CA VAL A 59 28.51 7.90 -8.75
C VAL A 59 29.91 7.61 -9.33
N PRO A 60 31.01 8.01 -8.65
CA PRO A 60 32.36 7.71 -9.10
C PRO A 60 32.62 6.21 -9.22
N GLU A 61 33.12 5.76 -10.38
CA GLU A 61 33.38 4.33 -10.64
C GLU A 61 34.38 3.71 -9.63
N ASP A 62 35.31 4.50 -9.10
CA ASP A 62 36.29 4.05 -8.11
C ASP A 62 35.71 3.87 -6.69
N LEU A 63 34.52 4.40 -6.44
CA LEU A 63 33.76 4.15 -5.20
C LEU A 63 32.95 2.85 -5.27
N ILE A 64 32.76 2.27 -6.47
CA ILE A 64 31.92 1.11 -6.71
C ILE A 64 32.76 -0.17 -6.78
N ASP A 65 32.48 -1.13 -5.90
CA ASP A 65 32.97 -2.51 -6.04
C ASP A 65 31.78 -3.46 -6.25
N ILE A 66 31.57 -3.83 -7.52
CA ILE A 66 30.47 -4.71 -7.93
C ILE A 66 30.57 -6.09 -7.26
N ASN A 67 31.76 -6.59 -6.95
CA ASN A 67 31.90 -7.91 -6.31
C ASN A 67 31.41 -7.86 -4.86
N ILE A 68 31.74 -6.77 -4.14
CA ILE A 68 31.22 -6.55 -2.79
C ILE A 68 29.72 -6.40 -2.84
N ILE A 69 29.19 -5.59 -3.77
CA ILE A 69 27.74 -5.41 -3.93
C ILE A 69 27.07 -6.78 -4.15
N LYS A 70 27.48 -7.52 -5.19
CA LYS A 70 26.91 -8.83 -5.54
C LYS A 70 26.95 -9.83 -4.39
N SER A 71 28.01 -9.81 -3.56
CA SER A 71 28.12 -10.71 -2.40
C SER A 71 27.03 -10.49 -1.33
N GLY A 72 26.42 -9.31 -1.30
CA GLY A 72 25.33 -8.96 -0.39
C GLY A 72 23.92 -9.15 -0.98
N LEU A 73 23.80 -9.50 -2.26
CA LEU A 73 22.53 -9.63 -2.96
C LEU A 73 22.02 -11.08 -2.97
N PRO A 74 20.71 -11.31 -2.83
CA PRO A 74 20.12 -12.65 -2.95
C PRO A 74 20.15 -13.14 -4.39
N GLU A 75 20.56 -14.37 -4.65
CA GLU A 75 20.47 -14.98 -5.99
C GLU A 75 19.06 -15.50 -6.30
N GLU A 76 18.28 -15.77 -5.26
CA GLU A 76 16.90 -16.24 -5.34
C GLU A 76 16.02 -15.51 -4.33
N HIS A 77 14.75 -15.33 -4.66
CA HIS A 77 13.75 -14.79 -3.74
C HIS A 77 12.38 -15.39 -3.99
N ALA A 78 11.60 -15.53 -2.92
CA ALA A 78 10.23 -16.01 -2.99
C ALA A 78 9.33 -15.16 -2.08
N PRO A 79 8.35 -14.42 -2.64
CA PRO A 79 7.32 -13.77 -1.85
C PRO A 79 6.50 -14.79 -1.05
N ILE A 80 6.20 -14.45 0.21
CA ILE A 80 5.41 -15.30 1.12
C ILE A 80 4.11 -14.62 1.55
N VAL A 81 3.18 -15.36 2.16
CA VAL A 81 2.10 -14.77 2.98
C VAL A 81 2.58 -14.56 4.41
N ARG A 82 2.74 -13.30 4.82
CA ARG A 82 3.28 -12.93 6.13
C ARG A 82 2.33 -13.31 7.27
N MET A 83 1.03 -13.07 7.14
CA MET A 83 0.07 -13.38 8.22
C MET A 83 -0.09 -14.89 8.47
N LYS A 84 0.06 -15.74 7.44
CA LYS A 84 0.09 -17.20 7.61
C LYS A 84 1.36 -17.65 8.35
N ARG A 85 2.49 -16.99 8.12
CA ARG A 85 3.73 -17.23 8.88
C ARG A 85 3.56 -16.81 10.34
N GLU A 86 3.06 -15.61 10.57
CA GLU A 86 2.91 -15.05 11.91
C GLU A 86 1.99 -15.88 12.80
N TYR A 87 0.77 -16.16 12.32
CA TYR A 87 -0.25 -16.83 13.13
C TYR A 87 -0.16 -18.36 13.11
N LEU A 88 0.33 -18.96 12.03
CA LEU A 88 0.35 -20.43 11.86
C LEU A 88 1.75 -21.04 11.86
N GLY A 89 2.81 -20.22 11.85
CA GLY A 89 4.18 -20.69 11.65
C GLY A 89 4.41 -21.29 10.26
N LYS A 90 3.50 -21.04 9.29
CA LYS A 90 3.54 -21.64 7.95
C LYS A 90 4.10 -20.65 6.94
N ILE A 91 5.20 -21.01 6.30
CA ILE A 91 5.75 -20.26 5.17
C ILE A 91 5.14 -20.82 3.89
N ILE A 92 4.43 -19.96 3.16
CA ILE A 92 3.76 -20.31 1.91
C ILE A 92 4.34 -19.42 0.81
N PRO A 93 5.33 -19.91 0.05
CA PRO A 93 5.87 -19.20 -1.11
C PRO A 93 4.92 -19.35 -2.31
N TYR A 94 4.71 -18.29 -3.09
CA TYR A 94 3.90 -18.37 -4.32
C TYR A 94 4.73 -18.73 -5.56
N VAL A 95 5.87 -18.04 -5.71
CA VAL A 95 6.72 -18.09 -6.91
C VAL A 95 8.16 -18.00 -6.45
N TYR A 96 9.03 -18.78 -7.08
CA TYR A 96 10.47 -18.68 -6.87
C TYR A 96 11.09 -17.91 -8.03
N TYR A 97 11.79 -16.84 -7.69
CA TYR A 97 12.50 -16.02 -8.65
C TYR A 97 13.99 -16.32 -8.58
N THR A 98 14.61 -16.54 -9.73
CA THR A 98 16.06 -16.41 -9.88
C THR A 98 16.36 -14.97 -10.26
N LEU A 99 17.27 -14.31 -9.55
CA LEU A 99 17.53 -12.88 -9.69
C LEU A 99 18.81 -12.65 -10.50
N ASN A 100 18.70 -11.98 -11.64
CA ASN A 100 19.82 -11.62 -12.50
C ASN A 100 20.14 -10.13 -12.32
N TYR A 101 21.29 -9.80 -11.73
CA TYR A 101 21.68 -8.41 -11.52
C TYR A 101 22.58 -7.88 -12.63
N HIS A 102 22.15 -6.76 -13.22
CA HIS A 102 22.90 -6.02 -14.23
C HIS A 102 23.27 -4.65 -13.69
N PHE A 103 24.51 -4.22 -13.91
CA PHE A 103 25.03 -2.96 -13.38
C PHE A 103 25.42 -2.05 -14.53
N TYR A 104 24.93 -0.81 -14.48
CA TYR A 104 25.14 0.21 -15.49
C TYR A 104 25.59 1.51 -14.84
N THR A 105 26.19 2.38 -15.65
CA THR A 105 26.58 3.72 -15.22
C THR A 105 26.20 4.69 -16.33
N PHE A 106 25.44 5.71 -15.97
CA PHE A 106 25.16 6.83 -16.87
C PHE A 106 26.40 7.68 -17.04
N SER A 107 26.52 8.33 -18.21
CA SER A 107 27.68 9.16 -18.49
C SER A 107 27.76 10.35 -17.52
N GLU A 108 28.97 10.84 -17.26
CA GLU A 108 29.20 12.05 -16.43
C GLU A 108 28.39 13.25 -16.95
N ILE A 109 28.22 13.34 -18.27
CA ILE A 109 27.42 14.38 -18.93
C ILE A 109 25.95 14.28 -18.52
N GLU A 110 25.38 13.08 -18.53
CA GLU A 110 23.97 12.87 -18.17
C GLU A 110 23.71 13.14 -16.70
N ALA A 111 24.58 12.66 -15.82
CA ALA A 111 24.49 12.94 -14.39
C ALA A 111 24.63 14.45 -14.10
N SER A 112 25.52 15.13 -14.81
CA SER A 112 25.66 16.58 -14.72
C SER A 112 24.45 17.33 -15.26
N ASN A 113 23.82 16.83 -16.33
CA ASN A 113 22.58 17.40 -16.86
C ASN A 113 21.44 17.23 -15.85
N TYR A 114 21.35 16.09 -15.16
CA TYR A 114 20.36 15.88 -14.11
C TYR A 114 20.56 16.84 -12.93
N ALA A 115 21.80 16.98 -12.43
CA ALA A 115 22.10 17.93 -11.36
C ALA A 115 21.80 19.39 -11.75
N GLN A 116 22.11 19.77 -13.01
CA GLN A 116 21.74 21.08 -13.54
C GLN A 116 20.22 21.24 -13.64
N TRP A 117 19.50 20.20 -14.05
CA TRP A 117 18.05 20.18 -14.13
C TRP A 117 17.39 20.44 -12.78
N LEU A 118 17.79 19.71 -11.74
CA LEU A 118 17.30 19.92 -10.36
C LEU A 118 17.55 21.35 -9.89
N THR A 119 18.72 21.91 -10.18
CA THR A 119 19.08 23.27 -9.79
C THR A 119 18.20 24.33 -10.48
N ASN A 120 17.66 24.06 -11.67
CA ASN A 120 16.75 25.00 -12.32
C ASN A 120 15.31 24.92 -11.79
N LEU A 121 14.96 23.84 -11.09
CA LEU A 121 13.60 23.55 -10.63
C LEU A 121 13.39 23.71 -9.12
N HIS A 122 14.48 23.88 -8.36
CA HIS A 122 14.37 23.97 -6.92
C HIS A 122 13.62 25.21 -6.45
N GLU A 123 12.94 25.06 -5.32
CA GLU A 123 12.48 26.15 -4.50
C GLU A 123 13.29 26.18 -3.20
N GLU A 124 13.76 27.36 -2.79
CA GLU A 124 14.47 27.51 -1.51
C GLU A 124 13.46 27.79 -0.39
N HIS A 125 13.49 26.99 0.66
CA HIS A 125 12.64 27.16 1.84
C HIS A 125 13.41 26.83 3.13
N GLY A 126 12.75 26.99 4.29
CA GLY A 126 13.35 26.63 5.58
C GLY A 126 13.76 25.16 5.62
N ALA A 127 14.99 24.88 6.06
CA ALA A 127 15.49 23.51 6.21
C ALA A 127 14.71 22.75 7.31
N PRO A 128 14.70 21.40 7.29
CA PRO A 128 14.15 20.63 8.41
C PRO A 128 14.86 20.93 9.73
N ILE A 129 14.15 20.77 10.85
CA ILE A 129 14.61 21.22 12.17
C ILE A 129 15.97 20.62 12.59
N TRP A 130 16.25 19.37 12.23
CA TRP A 130 17.53 18.73 12.54
C TRP A 130 18.73 19.35 11.81
N LEU A 131 18.51 19.93 10.62
CA LEU A 131 19.52 20.72 9.93
C LEU A 131 19.66 22.12 10.55
N GLN A 132 18.55 22.73 10.95
CA GLN A 132 18.57 24.03 11.63
C GLN A 132 19.32 23.98 12.96
N GLU A 133 19.18 22.90 13.72
CA GLU A 133 19.95 22.65 14.95
C GLU A 133 21.46 22.59 14.70
N SER A 134 21.87 22.25 13.47
CA SER A 134 23.26 22.23 13.01
C SER A 134 23.70 23.54 12.35
N GLY A 135 22.85 24.58 12.35
CA GLY A 135 23.13 25.90 11.77
C GLY A 135 22.84 26.03 10.27
N ILE A 136 22.14 25.05 9.68
CA ILE A 136 21.71 25.08 8.27
C ILE A 136 20.24 25.47 8.23
N TYR A 137 19.95 26.69 7.76
CA TYR A 137 18.62 27.27 7.89
C TYR A 137 17.74 27.17 6.64
N THR A 138 18.35 26.97 5.48
CA THR A 138 17.64 26.81 4.20
C THR A 138 18.04 25.51 3.52
N ALA A 139 17.10 24.97 2.75
CA ALA A 139 17.28 23.79 1.92
C ALA A 139 16.49 23.98 0.61
N TRP A 140 16.88 23.24 -0.41
CA TRP A 140 16.19 23.17 -1.68
C TRP A 140 15.11 22.10 -1.63
N TYR A 141 13.95 22.40 -2.19
CA TYR A 141 12.84 21.46 -2.34
C TYR A 141 12.52 21.34 -3.82
N ILE A 142 12.57 20.12 -4.33
CA ILE A 142 12.21 19.80 -5.71
C ILE A 142 10.90 19.03 -5.67
N ARG A 143 9.90 19.46 -6.46
CA ARG A 143 8.68 18.66 -6.63
C ARG A 143 9.05 17.34 -7.30
N GLU A 144 8.67 16.25 -6.64
CA GLU A 144 9.07 14.91 -7.06
C GLU A 144 8.62 14.59 -8.50
N GLU A 145 7.41 15.00 -8.89
CA GLU A 145 6.86 14.81 -10.25
C GLU A 145 7.79 15.33 -11.38
N TYR A 146 8.59 16.38 -11.12
CA TYR A 146 9.54 16.89 -12.11
C TYR A 146 10.84 16.09 -12.18
N ALA A 147 11.22 15.47 -11.06
CA ALA A 147 12.36 14.59 -10.99
C ALA A 147 12.01 13.24 -11.61
N GLU A 148 10.84 12.69 -11.30
CA GLU A 148 10.32 11.45 -11.87
C GLU A 148 10.14 11.54 -13.38
N ALA A 149 9.53 12.63 -13.89
CA ALA A 149 9.39 12.83 -15.33
C ALA A 149 10.74 12.83 -16.10
N TRP A 150 11.84 13.24 -15.46
CA TRP A 150 13.17 13.13 -16.06
C TRP A 150 13.60 11.66 -16.18
N PHE A 151 13.35 10.86 -15.14
CA PHE A 151 13.66 9.44 -15.13
C PHE A 151 12.73 8.65 -16.04
N ASP A 152 11.46 9.00 -16.20
CA ASP A 152 10.56 8.38 -17.17
C ASP A 152 11.11 8.53 -18.59
N GLU A 153 11.51 9.75 -18.97
CA GLU A 153 12.13 10.00 -20.29
C GLU A 153 13.38 9.13 -20.49
N LYS A 154 14.22 8.98 -19.46
CA LYS A 154 15.45 8.17 -19.54
C LYS A 154 15.17 6.68 -19.51
N TYR A 155 14.21 6.24 -18.71
CA TYR A 155 13.79 4.86 -18.64
C TYR A 155 13.27 4.40 -20.00
N ASP A 156 12.44 5.21 -20.66
CA ASP A 156 11.96 4.96 -22.01
C ASP A 156 13.10 4.98 -23.05
N GLN A 157 13.98 5.99 -22.99
CA GLN A 157 15.12 6.11 -23.90
C GLN A 157 16.07 4.91 -23.81
N TYR A 158 16.32 4.41 -22.59
CA TYR A 158 17.24 3.32 -22.32
C TYR A 158 16.56 1.95 -22.19
N TYR A 159 15.26 1.87 -22.44
CA TYR A 159 14.48 0.65 -22.25
C TYR A 159 15.06 -0.54 -23.04
N GLU A 160 15.50 -0.32 -24.28
CA GLU A 160 16.13 -1.36 -25.10
C GLU A 160 17.46 -1.88 -24.51
N GLN A 161 18.18 -1.02 -23.78
CA GLN A 161 19.46 -1.37 -23.15
C GLN A 161 19.27 -2.00 -21.77
N LEU A 162 18.40 -1.43 -20.95
CA LEU A 162 18.11 -1.92 -19.60
C LEU A 162 17.34 -3.24 -19.67
N GLY A 163 16.59 -3.49 -20.75
CA GLY A 163 15.71 -4.65 -20.84
C GLY A 163 14.53 -4.51 -19.88
N ALA A 164 13.80 -5.60 -19.70
CA ALA A 164 12.42 -5.52 -19.23
C ALA A 164 12.17 -6.02 -17.80
N GLY A 165 13.18 -5.82 -16.95
CA GLY A 165 13.15 -6.11 -15.52
C GLY A 165 12.72 -4.92 -14.66
N TYR A 166 13.15 -4.94 -13.40
CA TYR A 166 13.02 -3.80 -12.48
C TYR A 166 14.30 -2.99 -12.46
N THR A 167 14.21 -1.67 -12.34
CA THR A 167 15.38 -0.79 -12.33
C THR A 167 15.50 -0.01 -11.04
N LEU A 168 16.69 0.06 -10.46
CA LEU A 168 17.01 0.95 -9.36
C LEU A 168 18.06 1.96 -9.83
N PHE A 169 17.68 3.23 -9.88
CA PHE A 169 18.61 4.33 -10.09
C PHE A 169 19.24 4.74 -8.76
N ILE A 170 20.57 4.83 -8.73
CA ILE A 170 21.34 5.28 -7.56
C ILE A 170 22.06 6.55 -7.97
N VAL A 171 21.66 7.66 -7.37
CA VAL A 171 22.01 9.00 -7.85
C VAL A 171 23.04 9.66 -6.94
N ASP A 172 23.97 10.36 -7.58
CA ASP A 172 24.97 11.23 -7.00
C ASP A 172 25.06 12.52 -7.83
N THR A 173 24.61 13.62 -7.24
CA THR A 173 24.77 14.98 -7.80
C THR A 173 25.94 15.74 -7.19
N TYR A 174 26.67 15.13 -6.25
CA TYR A 174 27.77 15.74 -5.53
C TYR A 174 29.11 15.55 -6.26
N HIS A 175 29.34 14.42 -6.92
CA HIS A 175 30.58 14.18 -7.66
C HIS A 175 30.52 14.51 -9.15
N THR A 176 29.44 15.12 -9.62
CA THR A 176 29.26 15.54 -11.01
C THR A 176 29.99 16.83 -11.33
N ALA A 177 30.17 17.14 -12.62
CA ALA A 177 30.74 18.40 -13.07
C ALA A 177 29.86 19.61 -12.70
N TYR A 178 28.54 19.43 -12.73
CA TYR A 178 27.57 20.36 -12.15
C TYR A 178 27.22 19.90 -10.73
N ARG A 179 28.09 20.19 -9.76
CA ARG A 179 27.93 19.78 -8.36
C ARG A 179 26.84 20.58 -7.65
N ILE A 180 25.91 19.88 -6.99
CA ILE A 180 25.03 20.47 -5.97
C ILE A 180 25.72 20.35 -4.60
N THR A 181 25.89 21.48 -3.91
CA THR A 181 26.45 21.51 -2.54
C THR A 181 25.43 21.85 -1.48
N ASP A 182 24.27 22.36 -1.89
CA ASP A 182 23.17 22.70 -1.01
C ASP A 182 22.43 21.45 -0.56
N TYR A 183 21.88 21.49 0.66
CA TYR A 183 21.01 20.43 1.16
C TYR A 183 19.69 20.47 0.39
N TYR A 184 19.25 19.34 -0.16
CA TYR A 184 18.01 19.28 -0.91
C TYR A 184 17.18 18.03 -0.63
N PHE A 185 15.88 18.13 -0.89
CA PHE A 185 14.90 17.06 -0.69
C PHE A 185 13.89 17.03 -1.83
N TYR A 186 13.28 15.87 -2.05
CA TYR A 186 12.12 15.74 -2.90
C TYR A 186 10.85 15.95 -2.10
N ASN A 187 9.90 16.68 -2.68
CA ASN A 187 8.61 16.93 -2.10
C ASN A 187 7.53 16.07 -2.75
N LEU A 188 7.12 15.02 -2.03
CA LEU A 188 6.04 14.12 -2.43
C LEU A 188 4.68 14.54 -1.89
N SER A 189 4.60 15.55 -1.02
CA SER A 189 3.33 15.92 -0.41
C SER A 189 2.26 16.24 -1.45
N ARG A 190 1.18 15.44 -1.48
CA ARG A 190 -0.03 15.72 -2.24
C ARG A 190 -1.20 16.06 -1.34
N ALA A 191 -2.15 16.79 -1.89
CA ALA A 191 -3.42 17.04 -1.24
C ALA A 191 -4.25 15.76 -1.24
N ASP A 192 -4.81 15.41 -0.09
CA ASP A 192 -5.76 14.32 0.05
C ASP A 192 -7.02 14.59 -0.77
N VAL A 193 -7.51 13.55 -1.45
CA VAL A 193 -8.62 13.64 -2.41
C VAL A 193 -9.94 14.10 -1.77
N GLU A 194 -10.15 13.78 -0.50
CA GLU A 194 -11.40 14.07 0.21
C GLU A 194 -11.36 15.46 0.87
N THR A 195 -10.26 15.77 1.53
CA THR A 195 -10.13 17.00 2.34
C THR A 195 -9.54 18.17 1.56
N GLY A 196 -8.80 17.91 0.48
CA GLY A 196 -8.00 18.90 -0.25
C GLY A 196 -6.80 19.43 0.54
N LEU A 197 -6.45 18.78 1.65
CA LEU A 197 -5.37 19.17 2.56
C LEU A 197 -4.21 18.20 2.46
N ILE A 198 -2.99 18.65 2.75
CA ILE A 198 -1.82 17.77 2.80
C ILE A 198 -1.85 17.00 4.14
N PRO A 199 -1.86 15.66 4.15
CA PRO A 199 -1.99 14.87 5.38
C PRO A 199 -0.82 15.04 6.35
N GLY A 200 0.36 15.46 5.87
CA GLY A 200 1.49 15.79 6.73
C GLY A 200 2.71 16.26 5.96
N MET A 201 3.67 16.80 6.69
CA MET A 201 4.91 17.36 6.15
C MET A 201 6.01 16.30 5.89
N SER A 202 5.81 15.04 6.27
CA SER A 202 6.88 14.04 6.20
C SER A 202 7.31 13.69 4.76
N GLY A 203 6.37 13.72 3.80
CA GLY A 203 6.65 13.51 2.38
C GLY A 203 7.52 14.59 1.74
N GLN A 204 7.71 15.74 2.39
CA GLN A 204 8.53 16.84 1.86
C GLN A 204 10.05 16.63 2.05
N PHE A 205 10.44 15.61 2.81
CA PHE A 205 11.84 15.32 3.18
C PHE A 205 12.36 14.03 2.55
N ALA A 206 11.89 13.71 1.36
CA ALA A 206 12.25 12.48 0.70
C ALA A 206 13.60 12.56 0.00
N VAL A 207 14.21 11.38 -0.12
CA VAL A 207 15.51 11.15 -0.77
C VAL A 207 15.45 9.97 -1.75
N ALA A 208 14.28 9.38 -1.87
CA ALA A 208 13.95 8.30 -2.79
C ALA A 208 12.55 8.57 -3.33
N PHE A 209 12.22 8.00 -4.48
CA PHE A 209 10.90 8.09 -5.12
C PHE A 209 10.75 7.03 -6.21
N GLY A 210 9.62 7.03 -6.91
CA GLY A 210 9.30 6.10 -7.99
C GLY A 210 8.23 5.08 -7.59
N GLY A 211 7.85 4.24 -8.56
CA GLY A 211 6.88 3.16 -8.38
C GLY A 211 5.77 3.15 -9.42
N ASP A 212 5.44 4.31 -10.00
CA ASP A 212 4.47 4.41 -11.10
C ASP A 212 4.96 3.66 -12.36
N SER A 213 6.29 3.57 -12.50
CA SER A 213 6.96 2.67 -13.43
C SER A 213 7.68 1.55 -12.69
N ARG A 214 8.19 0.55 -13.43
CA ARG A 214 9.03 -0.54 -12.86
C ARG A 214 10.45 -0.09 -12.47
N TYR A 215 10.57 1.12 -11.93
CA TYR A 215 11.80 1.61 -11.38
C TYR A 215 11.60 2.34 -10.05
N LEU A 216 12.69 2.45 -9.30
CA LEU A 216 12.82 3.28 -8.13
C LEU A 216 14.07 4.14 -8.25
N VAL A 217 14.08 5.28 -7.57
CA VAL A 217 15.22 6.19 -7.49
C VAL A 217 15.65 6.33 -6.04
N LEU A 218 16.95 6.18 -5.78
CA LEU A 218 17.59 6.50 -4.51
C LEU A 218 18.64 7.57 -4.76
N ASP A 219 18.44 8.76 -4.21
CA ASP A 219 19.39 9.86 -4.34
C ASP A 219 20.20 10.03 -3.07
N LEU A 220 21.47 9.63 -3.14
CA LEU A 220 22.41 9.68 -2.01
C LEU A 220 22.97 11.09 -1.81
N SER A 221 22.69 12.03 -2.70
CA SER A 221 23.03 13.44 -2.52
C SER A 221 21.89 14.23 -1.86
N ALA A 222 20.65 13.73 -1.88
CA ALA A 222 19.52 14.34 -1.18
C ALA A 222 19.57 14.04 0.34
N GLY A 223 18.99 14.90 1.19
CA GLY A 223 18.98 14.69 2.64
C GLY A 223 20.15 15.36 3.37
N PRO A 224 20.46 14.98 4.62
CA PRO A 224 20.04 13.75 5.30
C PRO A 224 18.57 13.77 5.71
N THR A 225 17.87 12.66 5.46
CA THR A 225 16.51 12.44 5.95
C THR A 225 16.52 11.82 7.35
N GLN A 226 15.61 12.23 8.23
CA GLN A 226 15.38 11.63 9.56
C GLN A 226 14.00 10.96 9.64
N TYR A 227 13.53 10.39 8.53
CA TYR A 227 12.24 9.71 8.46
C TYR A 227 12.15 8.52 9.45
N VAL A 228 10.93 8.21 9.90
CA VAL A 228 10.60 7.38 11.07
C VAL A 228 11.48 6.13 11.19
N GLY A 229 11.92 5.82 12.42
CA GLY A 229 12.48 4.51 12.72
C GLY A 229 13.79 4.16 12.00
N GLN A 230 14.53 5.15 11.46
CA GLN A 230 15.85 4.94 10.88
C GLN A 230 16.81 4.28 11.89
N ARG A 231 16.90 2.96 11.80
CA ARG A 231 17.89 2.10 12.47
C ARG A 231 18.91 1.53 11.48
N PHE A 232 18.87 2.00 10.23
CA PHE A 232 19.60 1.45 9.09
C PHE A 232 20.40 2.54 8.37
N PRO A 233 21.48 2.18 7.65
CA PRO A 233 22.49 3.14 7.22
C PRO A 233 22.03 3.88 5.95
N TYR A 234 21.15 4.88 6.09
CA TYR A 234 21.10 5.92 5.06
C TYR A 234 22.23 6.90 5.33
N ARG A 235 23.08 7.11 4.32
CA ARG A 235 24.19 8.06 4.39
C ARG A 235 24.30 8.80 3.08
N ASN A 236 24.51 10.10 3.22
CA ASN A 236 24.81 10.92 2.07
C ASN A 236 26.15 10.51 1.45
N ILE A 237 26.28 10.65 0.14
CA ILE A 237 27.41 10.11 -0.60
C ILE A 237 28.77 10.68 -0.16
N TRP A 238 28.81 11.94 0.25
CA TRP A 238 30.02 12.60 0.77
C TRP A 238 30.46 12.11 2.16
N GLN A 239 29.68 11.25 2.82
CA GLN A 239 30.03 10.67 4.12
C GLN A 239 30.83 9.37 3.98
N TYR A 240 30.86 8.76 2.80
CA TYR A 240 31.62 7.55 2.56
C TYR A 240 33.11 7.87 2.43
N SER A 241 33.92 7.08 3.11
CA SER A 241 35.38 7.20 3.10
C SER A 241 36.09 5.98 2.52
N SER A 242 35.33 4.92 2.20
CA SER A 242 35.86 3.71 1.60
C SER A 242 34.87 3.05 0.63
N THR A 243 35.40 2.50 -0.46
CA THR A 243 34.68 1.70 -1.47
C THR A 243 33.93 0.51 -0.85
N ALA A 244 34.54 -0.18 0.12
CA ALA A 244 33.94 -1.36 0.76
C ALA A 244 32.70 -1.01 1.59
N GLU A 245 32.76 0.12 2.30
CA GLU A 245 31.64 0.62 3.11
C GLU A 245 30.49 1.09 2.23
N PHE A 246 30.78 1.88 1.18
CA PHE A 246 29.78 2.29 0.19
C PHE A 246 29.10 1.07 -0.45
N SER A 247 29.90 0.16 -1.00
CA SER A 247 29.40 -1.03 -1.70
C SER A 247 28.56 -1.95 -0.80
N GLY A 248 28.91 -2.05 0.49
CA GLY A 248 28.13 -2.80 1.46
C GLY A 248 26.74 -2.20 1.74
N ASP A 249 26.66 -0.88 1.92
CA ASP A 249 25.38 -0.18 2.14
C ASP A 249 24.52 -0.19 0.86
N ILE A 250 25.14 0.00 -0.31
CA ILE A 250 24.45 -0.12 -1.60
C ILE A 250 23.83 -1.50 -1.79
N ALA A 251 24.54 -2.58 -1.41
CA ALA A 251 23.96 -3.93 -1.46
C ALA A 251 22.70 -4.05 -0.58
N PHE A 252 22.69 -3.42 0.59
CA PHE A 252 21.52 -3.39 1.47
C PHE A 252 20.34 -2.63 0.85
N HIS A 253 20.59 -1.47 0.23
CA HIS A 253 19.56 -0.69 -0.46
C HIS A 253 18.95 -1.46 -1.64
N ILE A 254 19.79 -2.07 -2.49
CA ILE A 254 19.34 -2.88 -3.64
C ILE A 254 18.53 -4.08 -3.14
N ARG A 255 19.04 -4.85 -2.17
CA ARG A 255 18.30 -5.99 -1.60
C ARG A 255 16.94 -5.55 -1.07
N SER A 256 16.90 -4.42 -0.36
CA SER A 256 15.64 -3.92 0.21
C SER A 256 14.66 -3.46 -0.87
N ALA A 257 15.12 -2.88 -1.98
CA ALA A 257 14.25 -2.57 -3.12
C ALA A 257 13.60 -3.83 -3.69
N VAL A 258 14.39 -4.91 -3.83
CA VAL A 258 13.92 -6.20 -4.30
C VAL A 258 12.90 -6.82 -3.34
N GLU A 259 13.24 -6.91 -2.05
CA GLU A 259 12.45 -7.62 -1.04
C GLU A 259 11.17 -6.86 -0.64
N LEU A 260 11.16 -5.53 -0.71
CA LEU A 260 10.06 -4.68 -0.22
C LEU A 260 9.18 -4.07 -1.32
N ARG A 261 9.69 -3.91 -2.54
CA ARG A 261 8.95 -3.30 -3.65
C ARG A 261 8.82 -4.23 -4.84
N PHE A 262 9.93 -4.55 -5.51
CA PHE A 262 9.89 -5.29 -6.78
C PHE A 262 9.23 -6.67 -6.64
N LEU A 263 9.59 -7.38 -5.58
CA LEU A 263 9.08 -8.72 -5.25
C LEU A 263 8.60 -8.77 -3.80
N SER A 264 7.77 -7.79 -3.43
CA SER A 264 7.22 -7.66 -2.09
C SER A 264 6.46 -8.93 -1.66
N SER A 265 6.58 -9.28 -0.38
CA SER A 265 5.77 -10.35 0.21
C SER A 265 4.36 -9.86 0.47
N LEU A 266 3.39 -10.77 0.36
CA LEU A 266 2.01 -10.44 0.63
C LEU A 266 1.75 -10.40 2.13
N LEU A 267 0.95 -9.44 2.57
CA LEU A 267 0.49 -9.41 3.95
C LEU A 267 -0.52 -10.54 4.19
N TYR A 268 -1.57 -10.59 3.37
CA TYR A 268 -2.65 -11.58 3.39
C TYR A 268 -2.69 -12.41 2.10
N PRO A 269 -3.31 -13.61 2.10
CA PRO A 269 -3.49 -14.38 0.88
C PRO A 269 -4.26 -13.58 -0.18
N ALA A 270 -3.77 -13.57 -1.41
CA ALA A 270 -4.34 -12.77 -2.49
C ALA A 270 -5.57 -13.43 -3.15
N TYR A 271 -6.53 -13.92 -2.36
CA TYR A 271 -7.67 -14.66 -2.88
C TYR A 271 -8.43 -13.89 -3.96
N TRP A 272 -8.76 -14.55 -5.07
CA TRP A 272 -9.57 -13.92 -6.12
C TRP A 272 -11.07 -14.18 -5.97
N TRP A 273 -11.85 -13.10 -6.11
CA TRP A 273 -13.30 -13.15 -6.20
C TRP A 273 -13.82 -12.21 -7.29
N TYR A 274 -14.96 -12.57 -7.86
CA TYR A 274 -15.60 -11.76 -8.89
C TYR A 274 -16.33 -10.54 -8.31
N ASN A 275 -16.97 -10.66 -7.14
CA ASN A 275 -17.65 -9.55 -6.48
C ASN A 275 -17.06 -9.34 -5.09
N TYR A 276 -16.72 -8.09 -4.80
CA TYR A 276 -16.36 -7.61 -3.47
C TYR A 276 -17.34 -6.53 -3.03
N ILE A 277 -17.76 -6.60 -1.78
CA ILE A 277 -18.48 -5.52 -1.10
C ILE A 277 -17.61 -5.02 0.05
N LEU A 278 -17.17 -3.77 -0.02
CA LEU A 278 -16.63 -3.07 1.14
C LEU A 278 -17.84 -2.59 1.96
N TYR A 279 -18.08 -3.25 3.09
CA TYR A 279 -19.23 -2.95 3.95
C TYR A 279 -18.77 -2.13 5.14
N VAL A 280 -18.94 -0.81 5.03
CA VAL A 280 -18.43 0.18 5.98
C VAL A 280 -19.49 0.52 7.00
N ASN A 281 -19.25 0.15 8.25
CA ASN A 281 -20.06 0.55 9.40
C ASN A 281 -19.38 1.74 10.09
N VAL A 282 -19.98 2.92 9.99
CA VAL A 282 -19.51 4.15 10.63
C VAL A 282 -20.24 4.34 11.96
N PHE A 283 -19.54 4.10 13.06
CA PHE A 283 -19.99 4.35 14.42
C PHE A 283 -19.62 5.77 14.83
N ASN A 284 -20.60 6.66 14.72
CA ASN A 284 -20.44 8.07 15.01
C ASN A 284 -20.64 8.38 16.50
N ASN A 285 -19.64 8.99 17.11
CA ASN A 285 -19.66 9.45 18.50
C ASN A 285 -19.96 10.96 18.64
N GLU A 286 -20.01 11.69 17.53
CA GLU A 286 -20.24 13.14 17.54
C GLU A 286 -21.66 13.49 17.10
N SER A 287 -22.25 14.49 17.74
CA SER A 287 -23.62 14.92 17.45
C SER A 287 -23.71 15.98 16.34
N ASP A 288 -22.59 16.64 16.03
CA ASP A 288 -22.50 17.80 15.15
C ASP A 288 -21.77 17.53 13.83
N VAL A 289 -21.14 16.37 13.68
CA VAL A 289 -20.43 15.94 12.47
C VAL A 289 -20.96 14.58 12.05
N ASP A 290 -21.35 14.42 10.79
CA ASP A 290 -21.70 13.12 10.22
C ASP A 290 -20.61 12.69 9.24
N TYR A 291 -19.91 11.61 9.58
CA TYR A 291 -18.77 11.10 8.84
C TYR A 291 -19.19 10.24 7.64
N ALA A 292 -20.37 9.62 7.69
CA ALA A 292 -20.82 8.75 6.60
C ALA A 292 -21.05 9.53 5.28
N PRO A 293 -21.69 10.72 5.27
CA PRO A 293 -21.79 11.55 4.06
C PRO A 293 -20.45 11.98 3.49
N ILE A 294 -19.44 12.22 4.33
CA ILE A 294 -18.08 12.58 3.87
C ILE A 294 -17.50 11.42 3.06
N LEU A 295 -17.57 10.20 3.59
CA LEU A 295 -17.09 9.01 2.89
C LEU A 295 -17.93 8.68 1.64
N GLU A 296 -19.25 8.89 1.68
CA GLU A 296 -20.14 8.62 0.54
C GLU A 296 -19.81 9.51 -0.67
N MET A 297 -19.30 10.74 -0.46
CA MET A 297 -18.85 11.61 -1.55
C MET A 297 -17.67 11.05 -2.35
N ASN A 298 -16.83 10.22 -1.71
CA ASN A 298 -15.63 9.63 -2.32
C ASN A 298 -15.79 8.15 -2.68
N LYS A 299 -17.00 7.64 -2.55
CA LYS A 299 -17.31 6.23 -2.76
C LYS A 299 -16.94 5.73 -4.17
N GLU A 300 -17.32 6.48 -5.19
CA GLU A 300 -17.06 6.11 -6.60
C GLU A 300 -15.56 6.06 -6.87
N TYR A 301 -14.79 6.98 -6.27
CA TYR A 301 -13.34 6.98 -6.35
C TYR A 301 -12.72 5.73 -5.70
N ILE A 302 -13.17 5.34 -4.50
CA ILE A 302 -12.71 4.11 -3.84
C ILE A 302 -13.01 2.87 -4.71
N GLU A 303 -14.24 2.79 -5.26
CA GLU A 303 -14.62 1.70 -6.16
C GLU A 303 -13.75 1.69 -7.43
N GLU A 304 -13.46 2.86 -8.02
CA GLU A 304 -12.60 2.99 -9.19
C GLU A 304 -11.18 2.49 -8.93
N GLN A 305 -10.55 2.86 -7.80
CA GLN A 305 -9.20 2.44 -7.45
C GLN A 305 -9.07 0.91 -7.38
N PHE A 306 -10.03 0.24 -6.72
CA PHE A 306 -10.00 -1.22 -6.64
C PHE A 306 -10.37 -1.92 -7.96
N ASN A 307 -11.27 -1.34 -8.74
CA ASN A 307 -11.58 -1.86 -10.08
C ASN A 307 -10.39 -1.71 -11.04
N ARG A 308 -9.59 -0.64 -10.90
CA ARG A 308 -8.31 -0.50 -11.62
C ARG A 308 -7.32 -1.57 -11.15
N LEU A 309 -7.10 -1.68 -9.83
CA LEU A 309 -6.19 -2.66 -9.23
C LEU A 309 -6.49 -4.10 -9.65
N LEU A 310 -7.78 -4.46 -9.69
CA LEU A 310 -8.26 -5.80 -10.00
C LEU A 310 -9.35 -5.77 -11.10
N PRO A 311 -8.96 -5.71 -12.39
CA PRO A 311 -9.87 -5.43 -13.50
C PRO A 311 -10.94 -6.52 -13.81
N PHE A 312 -10.88 -7.67 -13.14
CA PHE A 312 -11.86 -8.76 -13.27
C PHE A 312 -12.80 -8.90 -12.09
N SER A 313 -12.59 -8.05 -11.11
CA SER A 313 -13.38 -7.99 -9.91
C SER A 313 -14.30 -6.78 -10.01
N ASN A 314 -15.44 -6.88 -9.36
CA ASN A 314 -16.42 -5.82 -9.26
C ASN A 314 -16.47 -5.39 -7.81
N PHE A 315 -16.08 -4.14 -7.56
CA PHE A 315 -16.10 -3.55 -6.24
C PHE A 315 -17.34 -2.69 -6.06
N ARG A 316 -17.98 -2.87 -4.90
CA ARG A 316 -19.07 -2.02 -4.45
C ARG A 316 -18.81 -1.62 -3.01
N VAL A 317 -19.04 -0.36 -2.69
CA VAL A 317 -18.95 0.17 -1.34
C VAL A 317 -20.37 0.41 -0.80
N ILE A 318 -20.62 -0.06 0.41
CA ILE A 318 -21.88 0.16 1.13
C ILE A 318 -21.53 0.80 2.46
N ILE A 319 -22.05 2.00 2.70
CA ILE A 319 -21.80 2.75 3.93
C ILE A 319 -23.06 2.72 4.78
N GLN A 320 -22.90 2.42 6.07
CA GLN A 320 -23.96 2.41 7.06
C GLN A 320 -23.57 3.33 8.22
N SER A 321 -24.33 4.39 8.43
CA SER A 321 -24.16 5.29 9.58
C SER A 321 -24.89 4.74 10.80
N ARG A 322 -24.21 4.76 11.95
CA ARG A 322 -24.69 4.26 13.24
C ARG A 322 -24.27 5.25 14.33
N TYR A 323 -25.12 5.42 15.35
CA TYR A 323 -24.76 6.23 16.51
C TYR A 323 -24.26 5.32 17.62
N VAL A 324 -23.08 5.60 18.16
CA VAL A 324 -22.48 4.83 19.26
C VAL A 324 -23.43 4.74 20.46
N ALA A 325 -24.17 5.81 20.75
CA ALA A 325 -25.12 5.88 21.86
C ALA A 325 -26.25 4.83 21.82
N ASN A 326 -26.49 4.18 20.67
CA ASN A 326 -27.46 3.11 20.54
C ASN A 326 -26.93 1.74 20.99
N TYR A 327 -25.64 1.64 21.30
CA TYR A 327 -24.94 0.41 21.69
C TYR A 327 -24.32 0.62 23.07
N GLU A 328 -25.03 0.20 24.12
CA GLU A 328 -24.69 0.53 25.51
C GLU A 328 -23.29 0.03 25.90
N ASP A 329 -22.91 -1.18 25.46
CA ASP A 329 -21.63 -1.80 25.72
C ASP A 329 -20.47 -1.09 25.00
N LEU A 330 -20.65 -0.73 23.72
CA LEU A 330 -19.67 0.07 22.96
C LEU A 330 -19.51 1.48 23.53
N TRP A 331 -20.61 2.12 23.92
CA TRP A 331 -20.58 3.43 24.56
C TRP A 331 -19.82 3.39 25.89
N ASN A 332 -20.05 2.34 26.69
CA ASN A 332 -19.32 2.14 27.95
C ASN A 332 -17.84 1.78 27.72
N LEU A 333 -17.52 1.03 26.67
CA LEU A 333 -16.16 0.75 26.23
C LEU A 333 -15.42 2.06 25.91
N MET A 334 -16.02 2.91 25.06
CA MET A 334 -15.43 4.19 24.67
C MET A 334 -15.14 5.10 25.87
N LYS A 335 -16.09 5.22 26.81
CA LYS A 335 -15.88 6.02 28.04
C LYS A 335 -14.77 5.49 28.94
N ARG A 336 -14.53 4.19 28.92
CA ARG A 336 -13.55 3.53 29.80
C ARG A 336 -12.14 3.63 29.23
N GLU A 337 -11.99 3.44 27.92
CA GLU A 337 -10.68 3.34 27.27
C GLU A 337 -10.10 4.71 26.86
N VAL A 338 -10.95 5.72 26.63
CA VAL A 338 -10.48 7.08 26.32
C VAL A 338 -9.83 7.69 27.57
N ASP A 339 -8.58 8.12 27.42
CA ASP A 339 -7.84 8.82 28.45
C ASP A 339 -8.58 10.14 28.79
N PRO A 340 -9.01 10.35 30.05
CA PRO A 340 -9.78 11.52 30.43
C PRO A 340 -8.98 12.83 30.40
N ASP A 341 -7.65 12.76 30.47
CA ASP A 341 -6.77 13.93 30.48
C ASP A 341 -6.40 14.38 29.06
N THR A 342 -6.25 13.44 28.12
CA THR A 342 -5.84 13.72 26.74
C THR A 342 -6.97 13.62 25.72
N GLY A 343 -8.04 12.88 26.03
CA GLY A 343 -9.10 12.53 25.08
C GLY A 343 -8.68 11.49 24.03
N GLU A 344 -7.53 10.84 24.22
CA GLU A 344 -6.95 9.89 23.26
C GLU A 344 -7.17 8.43 23.69
N LEU A 345 -7.25 7.53 22.72
CA LEU A 345 -7.26 6.08 22.90
C LEU A 345 -5.83 5.54 23.00
N PRO A 346 -5.42 4.93 24.12
CA PRO A 346 -4.07 4.38 24.27
C PRO A 346 -3.86 3.07 23.50
N SER A 347 -4.94 2.35 23.17
CA SER A 347 -4.90 1.08 22.43
C SER A 347 -6.20 0.87 21.67
N ALA A 348 -6.12 0.29 20.47
CA ALA A 348 -7.27 -0.13 19.68
C ALA A 348 -7.69 -1.59 19.96
N GLU A 349 -6.90 -2.35 20.73
CA GLU A 349 -7.17 -3.76 21.02
C GLU A 349 -8.57 -4.00 21.62
N PRO A 350 -9.05 -3.21 22.60
CA PRO A 350 -10.40 -3.38 23.14
C PRO A 350 -11.51 -3.24 22.10
N PHE A 351 -11.30 -2.42 21.07
CA PHE A 351 -12.25 -2.23 19.96
C PHE A 351 -12.18 -3.37 18.97
N LYS A 352 -10.99 -3.89 18.67
CA LYS A 352 -10.84 -5.10 17.85
C LYS A 352 -11.54 -6.30 18.49
N GLU A 353 -11.40 -6.48 19.79
CA GLU A 353 -12.15 -7.51 20.54
C GLU A 353 -13.67 -7.29 20.49
N TRP A 354 -14.12 -6.04 20.63
CA TRP A 354 -15.54 -5.72 20.50
C TRP A 354 -16.08 -6.06 19.10
N VAL A 355 -15.34 -5.72 18.04
CA VAL A 355 -15.72 -6.06 16.66
C VAL A 355 -15.76 -7.57 16.46
N ARG A 356 -14.78 -8.33 16.95
CA ARG A 356 -14.78 -9.81 16.87
C ARG A 356 -16.05 -10.43 17.46
N LEU A 357 -16.58 -9.84 18.54
CA LEU A 357 -17.78 -10.33 19.21
C LEU A 357 -19.10 -9.95 18.51
N HIS A 358 -19.13 -8.84 17.76
CA HIS A 358 -20.39 -8.27 17.25
C HIS A 358 -20.44 -8.13 15.72
N LYS A 359 -19.37 -8.40 14.99
CA LYS A 359 -19.30 -8.15 13.52
C LYS A 359 -20.43 -8.82 12.74
N ASP A 360 -20.84 -10.01 13.15
CA ASP A 360 -21.91 -10.78 12.49
C ASP A 360 -23.30 -10.10 12.62
N GLU A 361 -23.47 -9.18 13.58
CA GLU A 361 -24.69 -8.37 13.70
C GLU A 361 -24.76 -7.22 12.68
N PHE A 362 -23.60 -6.84 12.13
CA PHE A 362 -23.45 -5.65 11.29
C PHE A 362 -23.09 -5.95 9.85
N VAL A 363 -22.62 -7.16 9.57
CA VAL A 363 -22.10 -7.58 8.27
C VAL A 363 -23.07 -8.60 7.68
N PRO A 364 -23.89 -8.22 6.70
CA PRO A 364 -24.83 -9.14 6.08
C PRO A 364 -24.10 -10.13 5.16
N GLU A 365 -24.63 -11.34 5.08
CA GLU A 365 -24.19 -12.32 4.09
C GLU A 365 -24.75 -11.97 2.71
N TYR A 366 -23.88 -12.01 1.70
CA TYR A 366 -24.28 -11.89 0.30
C TYR A 366 -23.93 -13.17 -0.43
N GLU A 367 -24.91 -13.70 -1.15
CA GLU A 367 -24.66 -14.87 -1.98
C GLU A 367 -23.58 -14.54 -2.99
N ASN A 368 -22.58 -15.42 -3.04
CA ASN A 368 -21.51 -15.38 -4.01
C ASN A 368 -20.66 -14.09 -4.02
N THR A 369 -20.57 -13.37 -2.91
CA THR A 369 -19.82 -12.11 -2.81
C THR A 369 -18.95 -12.13 -1.58
N VAL A 370 -17.69 -11.69 -1.70
CA VAL A 370 -16.86 -11.47 -0.51
C VAL A 370 -17.20 -10.12 0.07
N VAL A 371 -17.53 -10.13 1.35
CA VAL A 371 -17.74 -8.91 2.12
C VAL A 371 -16.46 -8.62 2.86
N ILE A 372 -15.86 -7.45 2.61
CA ILE A 372 -14.75 -6.90 3.38
C ILE A 372 -15.38 -5.99 4.44
N PRO A 373 -15.44 -6.42 5.71
CA PRO A 373 -16.12 -5.66 6.73
C PRO A 373 -15.18 -4.57 7.27
N VAL A 374 -15.67 -3.33 7.29
CA VAL A 374 -14.92 -2.16 7.73
C VAL A 374 -15.67 -1.50 8.88
N PHE A 375 -14.98 -1.21 9.98
CA PHE A 375 -15.53 -0.61 11.19
C PHE A 375 -14.82 0.72 11.46
N VAL A 376 -15.51 1.82 11.21
CA VAL A 376 -15.02 3.17 11.44
C VAL A 376 -15.58 3.68 12.77
N PHE A 377 -14.73 3.96 13.74
CA PHE A 377 -15.13 4.63 14.99
C PHE A 377 -14.75 6.11 14.90
N ALA A 378 -15.75 6.94 14.65
CA ALA A 378 -15.59 8.36 14.40
C ALA A 378 -15.77 9.19 15.68
N GLY A 379 -15.04 10.30 15.79
CA GLY A 379 -15.01 11.14 16.98
C GLY A 379 -14.03 10.65 18.05
N MET A 380 -12.98 9.92 17.66
CA MET A 380 -11.96 9.39 18.54
C MET A 380 -10.56 9.68 18.00
N LYS A 381 -9.58 9.91 18.89
CA LYS A 381 -8.18 10.09 18.49
C LYS A 381 -7.36 8.92 19.02
N PHE A 382 -6.64 8.20 18.15
CA PHE A 382 -5.68 7.20 18.60
C PHE A 382 -4.39 7.87 19.09
N ARG A 383 -3.82 7.37 20.19
CA ARG A 383 -2.54 7.82 20.72
C ARG A 383 -1.44 7.38 19.76
N GLY A 384 -1.10 8.25 18.82
CA GLY A 384 -0.19 7.96 17.71
C GLY A 384 -0.60 8.58 16.38
N GLY A 385 -1.83 9.12 16.25
CA GLY A 385 -2.32 9.77 15.04
C GLY A 385 -3.56 9.09 14.45
N LEU A 386 -3.60 8.97 13.13
CA LEU A 386 -4.57 8.14 12.41
C LEU A 386 -4.27 6.67 12.72
N LEU A 387 -5.32 5.88 12.95
CA LEU A 387 -5.21 4.43 12.96
C LEU A 387 -6.16 3.87 11.92
N GLY A 388 -5.61 3.29 10.85
CA GLY A 388 -6.22 2.21 10.10
C GLY A 388 -5.48 0.92 10.42
N GLU A 389 -6.19 -0.20 10.49
CA GLU A 389 -5.56 -1.52 10.63
C GLU A 389 -6.42 -2.59 9.95
N ALA A 390 -5.84 -3.28 8.97
CA ALA A 390 -6.33 -4.57 8.50
C ALA A 390 -6.01 -5.67 9.52
N VAL A 391 -7.04 -6.26 10.12
CA VAL A 391 -6.93 -7.21 11.24
C VAL A 391 -7.05 -8.65 10.76
N ALA A 392 -6.08 -9.48 11.17
CA ALA A 392 -6.06 -10.90 10.88
C ALA A 392 -6.95 -11.72 11.82
N SER A 393 -7.54 -12.79 11.28
CA SER A 393 -8.10 -13.89 12.06
C SER A 393 -6.98 -14.67 12.74
N THR A 394 -7.13 -14.88 14.04
CA THR A 394 -6.19 -15.65 14.85
C THR A 394 -6.21 -17.14 14.54
N GLU A 395 -7.27 -17.63 13.87
CA GLU A 395 -7.43 -19.05 13.56
C GLU A 395 -6.64 -19.48 12.33
N ASN A 396 -6.57 -18.60 11.33
CA ASN A 396 -6.06 -18.98 10.01
C ASN A 396 -5.18 -17.90 9.35
N GLY A 397 -4.95 -16.73 9.97
CA GLY A 397 -4.12 -15.67 9.40
C GLY A 397 -4.68 -15.05 8.11
N GLU A 398 -6.00 -15.05 7.96
CA GLU A 398 -6.73 -14.37 6.86
C GLU A 398 -7.28 -13.03 7.33
N LEU A 399 -7.64 -12.15 6.40
CA LEU A 399 -8.32 -10.91 6.74
C LEU A 399 -9.65 -11.22 7.44
N ASP A 400 -9.86 -10.68 8.64
CA ASP A 400 -11.13 -10.78 9.37
C ASP A 400 -11.96 -9.50 9.19
N PHE A 401 -11.38 -8.35 9.50
CA PHE A 401 -12.00 -7.04 9.31
C PHE A 401 -10.97 -5.93 9.27
N ILE A 402 -11.42 -4.73 8.89
CA ILE A 402 -10.64 -3.50 8.95
C ILE A 402 -11.22 -2.60 10.03
N ILE A 403 -10.36 -2.01 10.86
CA ILE A 403 -10.74 -1.02 11.86
C ILE A 403 -10.10 0.33 11.54
N VAL A 404 -10.87 1.41 11.66
CA VAL A 404 -10.41 2.78 11.41
C VAL A 404 -10.87 3.67 12.54
N LEU A 405 -9.97 4.47 13.08
CA LEU A 405 -10.25 5.49 14.10
C LEU A 405 -10.02 6.87 13.49
N THR A 406 -11.06 7.71 13.50
CA THR A 406 -10.98 9.07 12.92
C THR A 406 -11.67 10.11 13.80
N ASN A 407 -11.31 11.37 13.60
CA ASN A 407 -11.94 12.51 14.24
C ASN A 407 -11.82 13.79 13.39
N ARG A 408 -12.45 14.87 13.86
CA ARG A 408 -12.40 16.20 13.26
C ARG A 408 -10.99 16.78 13.07
N GLY A 409 -10.02 16.43 13.91
CA GLY A 409 -8.63 16.83 13.76
C GLY A 409 -7.97 16.15 12.56
N LEU A 410 -8.12 14.83 12.49
CA LEU A 410 -7.56 14.02 11.39
C LEU A 410 -8.19 14.36 10.03
N LEU A 411 -9.46 14.74 9.98
CA LEU A 411 -10.11 15.23 8.76
C LEU A 411 -9.74 16.69 8.41
N GLY A 412 -8.84 17.33 9.15
CA GLY A 412 -8.48 18.73 8.95
C GLY A 412 -9.61 19.73 9.16
N LEU A 413 -10.66 19.33 9.89
CA LEU A 413 -11.74 20.23 10.32
C LEU A 413 -11.26 21.15 11.46
N ASN A 414 -10.23 20.73 12.20
CA ASN A 414 -9.51 21.55 13.17
C ASN A 414 -8.12 21.94 12.67
N TYR A 415 -7.56 23.01 13.26
CA TYR A 415 -6.16 23.39 13.04
C TYR A 415 -5.24 22.58 13.95
N GLU A 416 -4.11 22.14 13.41
CA GLU A 416 -2.98 21.59 14.17
C GLU A 416 -1.87 22.64 14.28
N THR A 417 -1.08 22.59 15.36
CA THR A 417 0.08 23.46 15.57
C THR A 417 1.37 22.65 15.48
N TYR A 418 2.30 23.03 14.59
CA TYR A 418 3.63 22.41 14.49
C TYR A 418 4.73 23.41 14.82
N LEU A 419 5.76 22.99 15.55
CA LEU A 419 6.89 23.86 15.90
C LEU A 419 7.76 24.09 14.66
N ILE A 420 7.82 25.34 14.18
CA ILE A 420 8.67 25.72 13.05
C ILE A 420 10.05 26.15 13.53
N ASP A 421 10.11 26.84 14.67
CA ASP A 421 11.36 27.47 15.13
C ASP A 421 11.39 27.62 16.66
N ARG A 422 12.60 27.57 17.22
CA ARG A 422 12.89 27.81 18.62
C ARG A 422 13.85 28.99 18.73
N VAL A 423 13.36 30.12 19.24
CA VAL A 423 14.14 31.34 19.40
C VAL A 423 14.47 31.58 20.87
N GLN A 424 15.75 31.78 21.18
CA GLN A 424 16.21 32.18 22.50
C GLN A 424 16.71 33.62 22.47
N VAL A 425 16.09 34.50 23.25
CA VAL A 425 16.46 35.92 23.39
C VAL A 425 16.95 36.16 24.81
N VAL A 426 18.20 36.60 24.94
CA VAL A 426 18.76 37.05 26.23
C VAL A 426 18.54 38.55 26.34
N VAL A 427 17.64 38.98 27.23
CA VAL A 427 17.39 40.39 27.50
C VAL A 427 18.26 40.80 28.68
N ASP A 428 19.40 41.43 28.37
CA ASP A 428 20.20 42.16 29.35
C ASP A 428 19.73 43.64 29.41
N ARG A 429 19.88 44.28 30.58
CA ARG A 429 19.27 45.57 30.95
C ARG A 429 19.63 46.78 30.06
N LEU A 430 20.37 46.60 28.98
CA LEU A 430 20.87 47.68 28.12
C LEU A 430 20.57 47.40 26.64
N LEU A 431 19.33 47.70 26.26
CA LEU A 431 19.03 48.08 24.89
C LEU A 431 18.58 49.55 24.92
N LEU A 432 19.45 50.42 24.39
CA LEU A 432 19.23 51.85 24.27
C LEU A 432 17.97 52.10 23.41
N LEU A 433 16.94 52.67 24.03
CA LEU A 433 15.76 53.19 23.36
C LEU A 433 16.18 54.25 22.34
N ASN A 434 15.68 54.18 21.10
CA ASN A 434 15.66 55.35 20.25
C ASN A 434 14.61 56.36 20.78
N GLU A 435 14.67 57.61 20.32
CA GLU A 435 13.87 58.75 20.82
C GLU A 435 12.34 58.55 20.71
N ASN A 436 11.90 57.46 20.07
CA ASN A 436 10.51 57.07 19.89
C ASN A 436 10.08 55.86 20.75
N GLY A 437 10.94 55.30 21.59
CA GLY A 437 10.59 54.23 22.54
C GLY A 437 10.61 52.80 21.97
N TYR A 438 11.30 52.58 20.85
CA TYR A 438 11.41 51.27 20.20
C TYR A 438 12.83 50.71 20.30
N VAL A 439 12.92 49.41 20.54
CA VAL A 439 14.13 48.63 20.25
C VAL A 439 13.76 47.58 19.22
N SER A 440 14.50 47.53 18.11
CA SER A 440 14.41 46.45 17.13
C SER A 440 15.52 45.44 17.36
N GLY A 441 15.15 44.17 17.47
CA GLY A 441 16.06 43.03 17.40
C GLY A 441 15.75 42.25 16.13
N ILE A 442 16.79 41.91 15.36
CA ILE A 442 16.64 41.05 14.18
C ILE A 442 17.02 39.64 14.63
N SER A 443 16.11 38.67 14.53
CA SER A 443 16.50 37.26 14.61
C SER A 443 17.48 36.95 13.48
N ARG A 444 18.41 36.02 13.72
CA ARG A 444 19.38 35.59 12.72
C ARG A 444 18.75 35.10 11.41
N ASN A 445 17.45 34.77 11.41
CA ASN A 445 16.68 34.30 10.24
C ASN A 445 15.69 35.34 9.69
N GLY A 446 15.86 36.64 9.99
CA GLY A 446 15.07 37.71 9.38
C GLY A 446 13.69 37.95 10.00
N GLY A 447 13.36 37.30 11.12
CA GLY A 447 12.20 37.67 11.91
C GLY A 447 12.45 38.95 12.72
N LEU A 448 11.61 39.96 12.55
CA LEU A 448 11.75 41.23 13.29
C LEU A 448 11.06 41.13 14.65
N PHE A 449 11.79 41.48 15.71
CA PHE A 449 11.27 41.71 17.05
C PHE A 449 11.11 43.21 17.28
N LEU A 450 9.89 43.67 17.51
CA LEU A 450 9.63 45.02 18.02
C LEU A 450 9.39 44.95 19.52
N LEU A 451 10.25 45.62 20.28
CA LEU A 451 10.08 45.86 21.71
C LEU A 451 9.47 47.26 21.88
N MET A 452 8.21 47.31 22.30
CA MET A 452 7.54 48.58 22.63
C MET A 452 7.54 48.76 24.14
N GLN A 453 8.07 49.88 24.63
CA GLN A 453 7.98 50.25 26.03
C GLN A 453 6.99 51.41 26.21
N SER A 454 5.76 51.09 26.60
CA SER A 454 4.86 52.07 27.21
C SER A 454 4.58 51.65 28.65
N SER A 455 4.74 52.58 29.60
CA SER A 455 4.37 52.41 31.02
C SER A 455 5.05 51.29 31.83
N GLY A 456 6.25 50.83 31.44
CA GLY A 456 7.01 49.84 32.21
C GLY A 456 6.74 48.38 31.84
N GLU A 457 6.00 48.17 30.75
CA GLU A 457 5.73 46.87 30.14
C GLU A 457 6.45 46.77 28.79
N ILE A 458 6.97 45.59 28.45
CA ILE A 458 7.60 45.31 27.14
C ILE A 458 6.65 44.43 26.34
N GLY A 459 6.15 44.93 25.20
CA GLY A 459 5.48 44.14 24.16
C GLY A 459 6.48 43.49 23.20
N VAL A 460 6.31 42.21 22.86
CA VAL A 460 7.17 41.48 21.89
C VAL A 460 6.34 41.07 20.67
N ILE A 461 6.65 41.62 19.50
CA ILE A 461 6.02 41.24 18.23
C ILE A 461 6.96 40.30 17.48
N VAL A 462 6.45 39.16 16.99
CA VAL A 462 7.21 38.20 16.16
C VAL A 462 6.58 38.17 14.76
N THR A 463 7.37 38.48 13.74
CA THR A 463 6.94 38.45 12.32
C THR A 463 8.08 37.92 11.44
N ASP A 464 7.79 37.39 10.24
CA ASP A 464 8.83 37.03 9.27
C ASP A 464 9.27 38.25 8.42
N LYS A 465 10.28 38.09 7.56
CA LYS A 465 10.82 39.19 6.73
C LYS A 465 9.79 39.77 5.76
N ARG A 466 8.84 38.96 5.26
CA ARG A 466 7.72 39.42 4.42
C ARG A 466 6.66 40.14 5.27
N GLY A 467 6.37 39.64 6.46
CA GLY A 467 5.45 40.25 7.42
C GLY A 467 5.93 41.61 7.95
N TYR A 468 7.24 41.91 7.89
CA TYR A 468 7.76 43.26 8.11
C TYR A 468 7.41 44.23 6.96
N ASP A 469 7.52 43.79 5.71
CA ASP A 469 7.17 44.59 4.54
C ASP A 469 5.62 44.73 4.42
N GLU A 470 4.85 43.71 4.82
CA GLU A 470 3.38 43.72 4.89
C GLU A 470 2.81 44.50 6.09
N LEU A 471 3.58 44.73 7.17
CA LEU A 471 3.21 45.67 8.23
C LEU A 471 3.04 47.11 7.71
N ILE A 472 3.57 47.40 6.51
CA ILE A 472 3.41 48.66 5.79
C ILE A 472 2.27 48.55 4.75
N THR A 473 1.79 47.35 4.40
CA THR A 473 0.77 47.14 3.36
C THR A 473 0.00 45.82 3.59
N ILE A 474 -1.20 45.91 4.17
CA ILE A 474 -2.03 44.78 4.64
C ILE A 474 -2.26 43.71 3.53
N GLY A 475 -2.08 42.41 3.85
CA GLY A 475 -2.40 41.31 2.93
C GLY A 475 -2.11 39.84 3.33
N SER A 476 -2.27 39.44 4.61
CA SER A 476 -2.49 38.06 5.13
C SER A 476 -1.47 36.92 4.94
N THR A 477 -0.93 36.40 6.07
CA THR A 477 -0.69 34.96 6.41
C THR A 477 -0.68 34.78 7.95
N SER A 478 -0.94 33.58 8.48
CA SER A 478 -1.10 33.30 9.91
C SER A 478 0.02 32.44 10.52
N ARG A 479 0.52 32.79 11.72
CA ARG A 479 1.40 31.96 12.56
C ARG A 479 0.90 32.00 14.01
N ILE A 480 0.93 30.89 14.75
CA ILE A 480 0.45 30.78 16.15
C ILE A 480 1.64 30.52 17.09
N VAL A 481 1.65 31.11 18.29
CA VAL A 481 2.64 30.80 19.33
C VAL A 481 1.91 30.07 20.45
N ASP A 482 2.16 28.78 20.65
CA ASP A 482 1.41 27.93 21.60
C ASP A 482 2.04 27.88 23.01
N GLN A 483 3.35 28.07 23.14
CA GLN A 483 4.02 28.04 24.45
C GLN A 483 5.13 29.09 24.60
N PHE A 484 5.14 29.76 25.75
CA PHE A 484 6.28 30.52 26.25
C PHE A 484 6.54 30.16 27.71
N THR A 485 7.82 30.22 28.10
CA THR A 485 8.25 29.95 29.48
C THR A 485 8.87 31.21 30.06
N VAL A 486 8.35 31.69 31.19
CA VAL A 486 8.96 32.78 31.97
C VAL A 486 9.40 32.23 33.32
N ASN A 487 10.69 32.30 33.64
CA ASN A 487 11.27 31.78 34.88
C ASN A 487 10.91 30.31 35.19
N GLY A 488 10.84 29.45 34.17
CA GLY A 488 10.51 28.03 34.34
C GLY A 488 9.02 27.71 34.50
N VAL A 489 8.13 28.70 34.38
CA VAL A 489 6.67 28.50 34.38
C VAL A 489 6.16 28.56 32.94
N ALA A 490 5.61 27.44 32.46
CA ALA A 490 4.95 27.37 31.15
C ALA A 490 3.58 28.06 31.22
N GLN A 491 3.33 28.98 30.29
CA GLN A 491 2.01 29.57 30.07
C GLN A 491 1.48 29.05 28.73
N ARG A 492 0.32 28.39 28.77
CA ARG A 492 -0.36 27.82 27.59
C ARG A 492 -1.46 28.77 27.20
N TYR A 493 -1.47 29.24 25.95
CA TYR A 493 -2.53 30.12 25.46
C TYR A 493 -3.10 29.53 24.17
N ILE A 494 -4.33 29.02 24.25
CA ILE A 494 -5.06 28.48 23.10
C ILE A 494 -6.02 29.58 22.63
N PRO A 495 -5.73 30.30 21.53
CA PRO A 495 -6.68 31.26 20.97
C PRO A 495 -7.89 30.53 20.38
N ASN A 496 -9.10 31.02 20.67
CA ASN A 496 -10.32 30.67 19.94
C ASN A 496 -10.57 31.74 18.87
N VAL A 497 -10.04 31.66 17.64
CA VAL A 497 -10.61 32.48 16.53
C VAL A 497 -10.17 32.06 15.11
N PRO A 498 -11.02 32.36 14.09
CA PRO A 498 -10.81 32.09 12.67
C PRO A 498 -9.94 33.16 11.96
N THR A 499 -9.45 32.80 10.77
CA THR A 499 -8.80 33.59 9.69
C THR A 499 -8.45 35.07 9.97
N GLY A 500 -7.15 35.37 10.04
CA GLY A 500 -6.56 36.72 10.10
C GLY A 500 -5.20 36.74 10.82
N SER A 501 -4.40 37.82 10.69
CA SER A 501 -3.14 37.99 11.43
C SER A 501 -3.41 38.16 12.94
N ILE A 502 -2.79 37.31 13.76
CA ILE A 502 -2.87 37.38 15.22
C ILE A 502 -1.54 37.92 15.74
N TYR A 503 -1.61 38.99 16.55
CA TYR A 503 -0.47 39.57 17.24
C TYR A 503 -0.56 39.20 18.72
N TYR A 504 0.49 38.62 19.29
CA TYR A 504 0.59 38.41 20.74
C TYR A 504 1.46 39.49 21.36
N VAL A 505 0.86 40.32 22.21
CA VAL A 505 1.57 41.30 23.03
C VAL A 505 1.64 40.75 24.44
N PHE A 506 2.81 40.23 24.82
CA PHE A 506 3.09 39.91 26.22
C PHE A 506 3.48 41.21 26.93
N THR A 507 3.01 41.45 28.15
CA THR A 507 3.50 42.55 28.98
C THR A 507 4.05 41.99 30.28
N TYR A 508 5.36 42.18 30.50
CA TYR A 508 6.05 41.67 31.68
C TYR A 508 6.85 42.77 32.39
N PRO A 509 6.71 42.94 33.71
CA PRO A 509 7.54 43.86 34.47
C PRO A 509 8.94 43.25 34.67
N ILE A 510 9.96 43.83 34.04
CA ILE A 510 11.34 43.32 34.15
C ILE A 510 12.06 44.00 35.32
N THR A 511 12.50 43.21 36.30
CA THR A 511 13.35 43.68 37.41
C THR A 511 14.77 43.10 37.41
N ALA A 512 15.11 42.16 36.50
CA ALA A 512 16.45 41.56 36.34
C ALA A 512 16.67 41.03 34.90
N PRO A 513 17.92 40.78 34.45
CA PRO A 513 18.19 40.11 33.17
C PRO A 513 17.47 38.77 33.06
N GLN A 514 16.85 38.49 31.92
CA GLN A 514 16.01 37.31 31.70
C GLN A 514 16.37 36.67 30.35
N THR A 515 16.33 35.34 30.28
CA THR A 515 16.35 34.60 29.01
C THR A 515 14.90 34.25 28.66
N LEU A 516 14.44 34.72 27.51
CA LEU A 516 13.17 34.35 26.92
C LEU A 516 13.43 33.23 25.91
N VAL A 517 12.70 32.12 26.03
CA VAL A 517 12.63 31.08 25.00
C VAL A 517 11.24 31.13 24.41
N CYS A 518 11.17 31.43 23.12
CA CYS A 518 9.94 31.49 22.33
C CYS A 518 9.93 30.33 21.34
N TYR A 519 8.81 29.62 21.28
CA TYR A 519 8.55 28.56 20.32
C TYR A 519 7.55 29.10 19.29
N ILE A 520 7.93 29.15 18.01
CA ILE A 520 7.06 29.63 16.93
C ILE A 520 6.38 28.42 16.30
N PHE A 521 5.06 28.41 16.26
CA PHE A 521 4.29 27.33 15.64
C PHE A 521 3.60 27.81 14.36
N GLU A 522 3.50 26.91 13.38
CA GLU A 522 2.56 27.07 12.27
C GLU A 522 1.25 26.46 12.68
N ALA A 523 0.16 27.19 12.47
CA ALA A 523 -1.15 26.57 12.48
C ALA A 523 -1.51 26.22 11.05
N PHE A 524 -1.57 24.93 10.77
CA PHE A 524 -1.97 24.41 9.47
C PHE A 524 -3.12 23.42 9.67
N ARG A 525 -3.84 23.15 8.60
CA ARG A 525 -4.79 22.05 8.57
C ARG A 525 -4.12 20.92 7.80
N ALA A 526 -3.81 19.84 8.50
CA ALA A 526 -3.53 18.56 7.86
C ALA A 526 -4.84 17.77 7.84
N GLY A 527 -5.09 17.06 6.74
CA GLY A 527 -6.27 16.22 6.59
C GLY A 527 -5.85 14.88 6.00
N TYR A 528 -6.05 13.80 6.74
CA TYR A 528 -6.10 12.45 6.21
C TYR A 528 -7.57 12.13 5.90
N GLY A 529 -7.87 11.97 4.62
CA GLY A 529 -9.20 11.57 4.17
C GLY A 529 -9.49 10.12 4.53
N MET A 530 -10.75 9.83 4.80
CA MET A 530 -11.19 8.46 5.01
C MET A 530 -11.06 7.64 3.72
N ALA A 531 -11.24 8.24 2.55
CA ALA A 531 -11.06 7.55 1.27
C ALA A 531 -9.65 6.97 1.12
N THR A 532 -8.62 7.80 1.30
CA THR A 532 -7.20 7.40 1.30
C THR A 532 -6.93 6.29 2.30
N THR A 533 -7.44 6.45 3.54
CA THR A 533 -7.31 5.42 4.58
C THR A 533 -7.97 4.11 4.16
N MET A 534 -9.14 4.15 3.51
CA MET A 534 -9.84 2.94 3.08
C MET A 534 -9.08 2.25 1.96
N ILE A 535 -8.55 3.01 1.02
CA ILE A 535 -7.74 2.49 -0.08
C ILE A 535 -6.53 1.75 0.48
N HIS A 536 -5.81 2.37 1.43
CA HIS A 536 -4.67 1.79 2.12
C HIS A 536 -5.02 0.48 2.86
N GLU A 537 -5.99 0.52 3.79
CA GLU A 537 -6.30 -0.64 4.63
C GLU A 537 -6.95 -1.79 3.87
N VAL A 538 -7.79 -1.49 2.88
CA VAL A 538 -8.34 -2.54 2.02
C VAL A 538 -7.27 -3.08 1.07
N GLY A 539 -6.32 -2.25 0.64
CA GLY A 539 -5.10 -2.68 -0.06
C GLY A 539 -4.34 -3.75 0.71
N HIS A 540 -4.15 -3.55 2.02
CA HIS A 540 -3.65 -4.59 2.92
C HIS A 540 -4.50 -5.84 2.89
N GLY A 541 -5.82 -5.71 3.08
CA GLY A 541 -6.75 -6.83 3.05
C GLY A 541 -6.73 -7.65 1.75
N LEU A 542 -6.35 -7.04 0.63
CA LEU A 542 -6.16 -7.73 -0.66
C LEU A 542 -4.78 -8.38 -0.82
N GLY A 543 -3.84 -8.07 0.06
CA GLY A 543 -2.53 -8.71 0.17
C GLY A 543 -1.33 -7.77 0.09
N LEU A 544 -1.50 -6.47 -0.16
CA LEU A 544 -0.38 -5.54 -0.27
C LEU A 544 0.28 -5.31 1.10
N SER A 545 1.60 -5.14 1.10
CA SER A 545 2.37 -4.73 2.29
C SER A 545 2.71 -3.25 2.19
N HIS A 546 3.16 -2.65 3.28
CA HIS A 546 3.78 -1.34 3.18
C HIS A 546 5.06 -1.45 2.35
N PRO A 547 5.45 -0.38 1.66
CA PRO A 547 6.71 -0.35 0.93
C PRO A 547 7.94 -0.41 1.86
N HIS A 548 7.76 -0.20 3.17
CA HIS A 548 8.82 -0.22 4.17
C HIS A 548 8.87 -1.50 4.99
N ASP A 549 7.99 -2.48 4.81
CA ASP A 549 8.01 -3.70 5.59
C ASP A 549 7.85 -4.96 4.74
N GLY A 550 8.49 -6.05 5.17
CA GLY A 550 8.53 -7.26 4.37
C GLY A 550 9.39 -8.35 4.99
N TYR A 551 9.57 -9.43 4.23
CA TYR A 551 10.27 -10.63 4.69
C TYR A 551 11.60 -10.80 3.96
N SER A 552 12.67 -11.06 4.71
CA SER A 552 13.98 -11.40 4.14
C SER A 552 14.36 -12.84 4.44
N TRP A 553 14.72 -13.57 3.38
CA TRP A 553 15.26 -14.93 3.48
C TRP A 553 16.67 -14.96 4.10
N SER A 554 17.42 -13.86 4.02
CA SER A 554 18.77 -13.76 4.61
C SER A 554 18.77 -13.98 6.13
N ASN A 555 17.73 -13.49 6.80
CA ASN A 555 17.58 -13.53 8.25
C ASN A 555 16.35 -14.34 8.69
N GLN A 556 15.60 -14.90 7.74
CA GLN A 556 14.35 -15.65 7.91
C GLN A 556 13.29 -14.94 8.78
N ARG A 557 13.20 -13.62 8.64
CA ARG A 557 12.30 -12.80 9.45
C ARG A 557 11.80 -11.58 8.72
N ASP A 558 10.70 -11.06 9.24
CA ASP A 558 10.19 -9.76 8.88
C ASP A 558 11.14 -8.66 9.34
N TYR A 559 11.24 -7.60 8.55
CA TYR A 559 12.04 -6.43 8.85
C TYR A 559 11.36 -5.17 8.31
N VAL A 560 11.84 -4.03 8.78
CA VAL A 560 11.34 -2.71 8.43
C VAL A 560 12.49 -1.88 7.89
N TYR A 561 12.27 -1.18 6.78
CA TYR A 561 13.19 -0.23 6.19
C TYR A 561 12.46 0.89 5.44
N TRP A 562 12.42 2.07 6.07
CA TRP A 562 11.54 3.18 5.73
C TRP A 562 11.91 4.00 4.49
N ILE A 563 13.02 3.73 3.80
CA ILE A 563 13.41 4.56 2.64
C ILE A 563 12.38 4.45 1.51
N TRP A 564 11.84 3.25 1.31
CA TRP A 564 10.92 2.96 0.22
C TRP A 564 9.51 3.41 0.55
N ASP A 565 9.25 3.89 1.77
CA ASP A 565 8.02 4.63 2.05
C ASP A 565 7.90 5.87 1.16
N PHE A 566 8.98 6.40 0.59
CA PHE A 566 8.84 7.44 -0.43
C PHE A 566 8.40 6.91 -1.82
N SER A 567 7.83 5.72 -1.94
CA SER A 567 7.29 5.21 -3.22
C SER A 567 5.91 5.80 -3.52
N ASP A 568 5.57 5.88 -4.80
CA ASP A 568 4.35 6.55 -5.27
C ASP A 568 3.06 5.72 -5.14
N THR A 569 2.73 5.28 -3.93
CA THR A 569 1.64 4.32 -3.66
C THR A 569 0.79 4.73 -2.46
N PRO A 570 -0.52 4.43 -2.43
CA PRO A 570 -1.36 4.63 -1.25
C PRO A 570 -0.90 3.77 -0.07
N MET A 571 -0.05 2.76 -0.30
CA MET A 571 0.47 1.89 0.75
C MET A 571 1.57 2.55 1.61
N THR A 572 1.94 3.80 1.34
CA THR A 572 2.93 4.55 2.13
C THR A 572 2.31 5.35 3.29
N TYR A 573 3.12 5.62 4.32
CA TYR A 573 2.82 6.69 5.30
C TYR A 573 3.41 8.05 4.94
N ALA A 574 4.32 8.12 3.96
CA ALA A 574 4.86 9.37 3.42
C ALA A 574 3.95 9.98 2.35
N VAL A 575 2.63 9.91 2.57
CA VAL A 575 1.52 10.11 1.61
C VAL A 575 1.92 10.92 0.37
N SER A 576 2.07 10.20 -0.74
CA SER A 576 2.50 10.74 -2.04
C SER A 576 1.45 10.56 -3.14
N ASP A 577 0.68 9.48 -3.15
CA ASP A 577 -0.44 9.29 -4.07
C ASP A 577 -1.52 8.41 -3.42
N THR A 578 -2.75 8.59 -3.84
CA THR A 578 -3.92 7.78 -3.51
C THR A 578 -4.18 6.68 -4.55
N ASP A 579 -3.52 6.74 -5.70
CA ASP A 579 -3.60 5.75 -6.78
C ASP A 579 -2.54 4.64 -6.60
N PHE A 580 -2.94 3.38 -6.78
CA PHE A 580 -2.00 2.25 -6.76
C PHE A 580 -0.97 2.33 -7.88
N ASP A 581 0.28 1.99 -7.57
CA ASP A 581 1.42 2.08 -8.49
C ASP A 581 1.66 0.79 -9.27
N GLN A 582 2.53 0.84 -10.29
CA GLN A 582 2.85 -0.32 -11.14
C GLN A 582 3.40 -1.52 -10.35
N LEU A 583 4.11 -1.28 -9.24
CA LEU A 583 4.67 -2.33 -8.40
C LEU A 583 3.59 -3.02 -7.56
N ASP A 584 2.55 -2.30 -7.15
CA ASP A 584 1.37 -2.86 -6.47
C ASP A 584 0.54 -3.73 -7.43
N TYR A 585 0.32 -3.25 -8.67
CA TYR A 585 -0.32 -4.04 -9.73
C TYR A 585 0.46 -5.33 -9.98
N ASP A 586 1.77 -5.24 -10.19
CA ASP A 586 2.62 -6.40 -10.46
C ASP A 586 2.56 -7.40 -9.29
N THR A 587 2.62 -6.92 -8.04
CA THR A 587 2.54 -7.75 -6.84
C THR A 587 1.26 -8.57 -6.79
N LEU A 588 0.11 -7.91 -6.90
CA LEU A 588 -1.17 -8.60 -6.82
C LEU A 588 -1.47 -9.45 -8.05
N HIS A 589 -1.13 -9.00 -9.25
CA HIS A 589 -1.39 -9.76 -10.47
C HIS A 589 -0.57 -11.03 -10.53
N ARG A 590 0.68 -11.01 -10.05
CA ARG A 590 1.51 -12.22 -9.93
C ARG A 590 0.88 -13.23 -8.97
N ALA A 591 0.53 -12.76 -7.77
CA ALA A 591 -0.05 -13.60 -6.73
C ALA A 591 -1.38 -14.24 -7.19
N LYS A 592 -2.28 -13.43 -7.75
CA LYS A 592 -3.58 -13.90 -8.25
C LYS A 592 -3.45 -14.83 -9.43
N THR A 593 -2.57 -14.55 -10.39
CA THR A 593 -2.31 -15.48 -11.50
C THR A 593 -1.94 -16.85 -10.96
N CYS A 594 -1.00 -16.91 -10.02
CA CYS A 594 -0.54 -18.17 -9.45
C CYS A 594 -1.68 -18.91 -8.73
N GLU A 595 -2.47 -18.18 -7.95
CA GLU A 595 -3.60 -18.77 -7.25
C GLU A 595 -4.65 -19.35 -8.20
N ILE A 596 -5.00 -18.61 -9.25
CA ILE A 596 -5.97 -19.05 -10.27
C ILE A 596 -5.45 -20.26 -11.05
N LEU A 597 -4.16 -20.29 -11.38
CA LEU A 597 -3.55 -21.47 -12.01
C LEU A 597 -3.63 -22.70 -11.11
N ASN A 598 -3.36 -22.55 -9.81
CA ASN A 598 -3.51 -23.64 -8.85
C ASN A 598 -4.95 -24.19 -8.80
N TYR A 599 -5.96 -23.32 -8.79
CA TYR A 599 -7.35 -23.78 -8.90
C TYR A 599 -7.65 -24.43 -10.24
N THR A 600 -7.09 -23.92 -11.33
CA THR A 600 -7.26 -24.51 -12.66
C THR A 600 -6.72 -25.93 -12.70
N TYR A 601 -5.50 -26.16 -12.20
CA TYR A 601 -4.90 -27.50 -12.13
C TYR A 601 -5.73 -28.44 -11.26
N LEU A 602 -6.26 -27.97 -10.13
CA LEU A 602 -7.15 -28.78 -9.28
C LEU A 602 -8.41 -29.22 -10.04
N VAL A 603 -9.02 -28.34 -10.84
CA VAL A 603 -10.20 -28.68 -11.64
C VAL A 603 -9.87 -29.69 -12.75
N LEU A 604 -8.73 -29.54 -13.40
CA LEU A 604 -8.28 -30.48 -14.44
C LEU A 604 -7.98 -31.86 -13.83
N ASP A 605 -7.28 -31.94 -12.69
CA ASP A 605 -7.07 -33.18 -11.94
C ASP A 605 -8.41 -33.85 -11.57
N MET A 606 -9.41 -33.06 -11.16
CA MET A 606 -10.75 -33.58 -10.86
C MET A 606 -11.43 -34.17 -12.10
N ILE A 607 -11.24 -33.57 -13.28
CA ILE A 607 -11.77 -34.10 -14.55
C ILE A 607 -11.09 -35.44 -14.88
N ASP A 608 -9.77 -35.51 -14.78
CA ASP A 608 -8.97 -36.70 -15.06
C ASP A 608 -9.39 -37.86 -14.14
N GLU A 609 -9.52 -37.58 -12.84
CA GLU A 609 -10.02 -38.54 -11.86
C GLU A 609 -11.42 -39.03 -12.22
N PHE A 610 -12.30 -38.10 -12.63
CA PHE A 610 -13.69 -38.42 -12.95
C PHE A 610 -13.82 -39.31 -14.18
N LEU A 611 -13.07 -39.00 -15.25
CA LEU A 611 -13.03 -39.81 -16.48
C LEU A 611 -12.52 -41.22 -16.19
N THR A 612 -11.43 -41.32 -15.42
CA THR A 612 -10.79 -42.60 -15.07
C THR A 612 -11.65 -43.47 -14.16
N ARG A 613 -12.20 -42.90 -13.07
CA ARG A 613 -12.95 -43.66 -12.06
C ARG A 613 -14.36 -44.06 -12.51
N ARG A 614 -14.95 -43.34 -13.47
CA ARG A 614 -16.32 -43.60 -13.93
C ARG A 614 -16.38 -44.42 -15.23
N GLY A 615 -15.22 -44.81 -15.76
CA GLY A 615 -15.10 -45.73 -16.87
C GLY A 615 -15.70 -45.22 -18.18
N TYR A 616 -15.49 -43.95 -18.49
CA TYR A 616 -15.85 -43.37 -19.78
C TYR A 616 -15.09 -44.12 -20.90
N GLY A 617 -15.77 -44.42 -22.01
CA GLY A 617 -15.15 -45.04 -23.19
C GLY A 617 -14.76 -44.04 -24.28
N VAL A 618 -15.33 -42.83 -24.23
CA VAL A 618 -15.02 -41.68 -25.09
C VAL A 618 -15.21 -40.40 -24.28
N ILE A 619 -14.31 -39.42 -24.46
CA ILE A 619 -14.45 -38.09 -23.84
C ILE A 619 -15.53 -37.30 -24.60
N PRO A 620 -16.56 -36.74 -23.92
CA PRO A 620 -17.54 -35.90 -24.60
C PRO A 620 -16.86 -34.73 -25.32
N SER A 621 -17.22 -34.47 -26.57
CA SER A 621 -16.51 -33.50 -27.43
C SER A 621 -16.43 -32.09 -26.84
N LYS A 622 -17.45 -31.65 -26.10
CA LYS A 622 -17.42 -30.37 -25.37
C LYS A 622 -16.45 -30.36 -24.19
N VAL A 623 -16.32 -31.49 -23.48
CA VAL A 623 -15.36 -31.64 -22.39
C VAL A 623 -13.95 -31.58 -22.97
N LEU A 624 -13.67 -32.36 -24.02
CA LEU A 624 -12.39 -32.34 -24.72
C LEU A 624 -12.03 -30.93 -25.23
N ALA A 625 -12.95 -30.25 -25.93
CA ALA A 625 -12.69 -28.92 -26.46
C ALA A 625 -12.38 -27.89 -25.36
N ASN A 626 -13.14 -27.89 -24.26
CA ASN A 626 -12.92 -26.96 -23.16
C ASN A 626 -11.65 -27.28 -22.35
N TYR A 627 -11.33 -28.56 -22.16
CA TYR A 627 -10.09 -28.98 -21.53
C TYR A 627 -8.88 -28.54 -22.36
N THR A 628 -8.90 -28.77 -23.67
CA THR A 628 -7.84 -28.32 -24.59
C THR A 628 -7.69 -26.80 -24.58
N ASN A 629 -8.80 -26.05 -24.57
CA ASN A 629 -8.74 -24.59 -24.44
C ASN A 629 -8.12 -24.16 -23.10
N SER A 630 -8.42 -24.87 -22.00
CA SER A 630 -7.83 -24.57 -20.70
C SER A 630 -6.32 -24.72 -20.71
N VAL A 631 -5.81 -25.84 -21.25
CA VAL A 631 -4.36 -26.05 -21.39
C VAL A 631 -3.71 -25.01 -22.29
N HIS A 632 -4.36 -24.62 -23.40
CA HIS A 632 -3.87 -23.53 -24.25
C HIS A 632 -3.73 -22.20 -23.48
N TYR A 633 -4.72 -21.84 -22.67
CA TYR A 633 -4.65 -20.61 -21.88
C TYR A 633 -3.64 -20.72 -20.72
N ILE A 634 -3.40 -21.91 -20.15
CA ILE A 634 -2.30 -22.13 -19.19
C ILE A 634 -0.96 -21.81 -19.86
N GLU A 635 -0.72 -22.31 -21.07
CA GLU A 635 0.52 -22.03 -21.81
C GLU A 635 0.68 -20.53 -22.09
N GLU A 636 -0.40 -19.85 -22.49
CA GLU A 636 -0.40 -18.40 -22.70
C GLU A 636 -0.13 -17.63 -21.40
N THR A 637 -0.73 -18.04 -20.29
CA THR A 637 -0.45 -17.48 -18.96
C THR A 637 1.03 -17.59 -18.64
N LEU A 638 1.60 -18.80 -18.72
CA LEU A 638 3.00 -19.03 -18.39
C LEU A 638 3.92 -18.23 -19.32
N ALA A 639 3.63 -18.17 -20.62
CA ALA A 639 4.40 -17.38 -21.57
C ALA A 639 4.38 -15.88 -21.24
N ASN A 640 3.24 -15.32 -20.82
CA ASN A 640 3.14 -13.91 -20.40
C ASN A 640 3.81 -13.67 -19.04
N PHE A 641 3.74 -14.65 -18.13
CA PHE A 641 4.28 -14.55 -16.77
C PHE A 641 5.82 -14.58 -16.76
N THR A 642 6.41 -15.47 -17.57
CA THR A 642 7.86 -15.69 -17.66
C THR A 642 8.50 -14.99 -18.85
N ALA A 643 7.75 -14.14 -19.55
CA ALA A 643 8.31 -13.34 -20.64
C ALA A 643 9.45 -12.47 -20.12
N GLN A 644 10.44 -12.21 -20.98
CA GLN A 644 11.54 -11.28 -20.67
C GLN A 644 11.01 -9.92 -20.21
N VAL A 645 9.89 -9.46 -20.81
CA VAL A 645 9.05 -8.37 -20.33
C VAL A 645 7.81 -8.99 -19.69
N PRO A 646 7.75 -9.16 -18.36
CA PRO A 646 6.59 -9.81 -17.76
C PRO A 646 5.33 -9.00 -17.97
N ARG A 647 4.29 -9.64 -18.51
CA ARG A 647 2.98 -9.02 -18.78
C ARG A 647 1.96 -9.55 -17.78
N TYR A 648 2.12 -9.18 -16.50
CA TYR A 648 1.33 -9.77 -15.42
C TYR A 648 -0.17 -9.54 -15.57
N VAL A 649 -0.59 -8.39 -16.09
CA VAL A 649 -2.00 -8.16 -16.45
C VAL A 649 -2.47 -9.20 -17.47
N SER A 650 -1.77 -9.37 -18.60
CA SER A 650 -2.11 -10.35 -19.64
C SER A 650 -2.05 -11.79 -19.12
N SER A 651 -1.08 -12.10 -18.27
CA SER A 651 -0.98 -13.38 -17.58
C SER A 651 -2.22 -13.66 -16.72
N LEU A 652 -2.65 -12.65 -15.95
CA LEU A 652 -3.86 -12.71 -15.16
C LEU A 652 -5.10 -12.92 -16.06
N PHE A 653 -5.22 -12.20 -17.19
CA PHE A 653 -6.27 -12.41 -18.22
C PHE A 653 -6.33 -13.88 -18.67
N SER A 654 -5.22 -14.43 -19.17
CA SER A 654 -5.20 -15.81 -19.66
C SER A 654 -5.48 -16.82 -18.55
N SER A 655 -5.05 -16.55 -17.30
CA SER A 655 -5.27 -17.48 -16.18
C SER A 655 -6.76 -17.62 -15.86
N PHE A 656 -7.52 -16.54 -15.99
CA PHE A 656 -8.97 -16.59 -15.87
C PHE A 656 -9.60 -17.44 -16.96
N TYR A 657 -9.21 -17.25 -18.23
CA TYR A 657 -9.76 -18.06 -19.31
C TYR A 657 -9.42 -19.54 -19.16
N ALA A 658 -8.22 -19.85 -18.67
CA ALA A 658 -7.82 -21.21 -18.32
C ALA A 658 -8.76 -21.81 -17.27
N PHE A 659 -8.99 -21.10 -16.17
CA PHE A 659 -9.90 -21.56 -15.11
C PHE A 659 -11.33 -21.77 -15.62
N LEU A 660 -11.87 -20.82 -16.38
CA LEU A 660 -13.24 -20.89 -16.86
C LEU A 660 -13.49 -22.05 -17.81
N THR A 661 -12.55 -22.29 -18.71
CA THR A 661 -12.67 -23.39 -19.65
C THR A 661 -12.49 -24.75 -18.96
N ALA A 662 -11.57 -24.87 -17.99
CA ALA A 662 -11.49 -26.05 -17.13
C ALA A 662 -12.81 -26.29 -16.39
N TRP A 663 -13.37 -25.24 -15.80
CA TRP A 663 -14.63 -25.35 -15.08
C TRP A 663 -15.80 -25.77 -15.98
N ASP A 664 -15.87 -25.22 -17.19
CA ASP A 664 -16.90 -25.59 -18.15
C ASP A 664 -16.77 -27.05 -18.56
N ALA A 665 -15.55 -27.53 -18.79
CA ALA A 665 -15.29 -28.95 -19.02
C ALA A 665 -15.80 -29.80 -17.86
N TYR A 666 -15.47 -29.45 -16.61
CA TYR A 666 -15.91 -30.16 -15.42
C TYR A 666 -17.45 -30.19 -15.27
N THR A 667 -18.11 -29.04 -15.46
CA THR A 667 -19.57 -28.94 -15.37
C THR A 667 -20.25 -29.76 -16.47
N TYR A 668 -19.78 -29.67 -17.72
CA TYR A 668 -20.30 -30.50 -18.80
C TYR A 668 -20.10 -31.98 -18.55
N LEU A 669 -18.94 -32.36 -17.98
CA LEU A 669 -18.67 -33.75 -17.62
C LEU A 669 -19.66 -34.23 -16.54
N LYS A 670 -19.89 -33.43 -15.50
CA LYS A 670 -20.87 -33.73 -14.46
C LYS A 670 -22.30 -33.82 -15.03
N ASP A 671 -22.70 -32.90 -15.89
CA ASP A 671 -24.03 -32.89 -16.50
C ASP A 671 -24.22 -34.03 -17.53
N SER A 672 -23.13 -34.56 -18.09
CA SER A 672 -23.17 -35.73 -18.98
C SER A 672 -23.54 -37.03 -18.25
N LEU A 673 -23.53 -37.02 -16.90
CA LEU A 673 -24.03 -38.11 -16.07
C LEU A 673 -25.55 -38.10 -16.07
N LEU A 674 -26.14 -38.80 -17.02
CA LEU A 674 -27.57 -38.99 -17.05
C LEU A 674 -27.95 -40.16 -16.13
N THR A 675 -28.88 -39.89 -15.20
CA THR A 675 -29.61 -40.94 -14.49
C THR A 675 -30.80 -41.34 -15.36
N TYR A 676 -30.84 -42.58 -15.84
CA TYR A 676 -31.96 -43.08 -16.64
C TYR A 676 -32.79 -44.06 -15.84
N SER A 677 -34.12 -43.93 -15.93
CA SER A 677 -35.06 -45.00 -15.61
C SER A 677 -35.85 -45.32 -16.88
N LEU A 678 -35.85 -46.59 -17.27
CA LEU A 678 -36.51 -47.04 -18.48
C LEU A 678 -37.69 -47.93 -18.11
N THR A 679 -38.92 -47.46 -18.34
CA THR A 679 -40.13 -48.28 -18.16
C THR A 679 -40.70 -48.64 -19.52
N LEU A 680 -40.57 -49.91 -19.92
CA LEU A 680 -41.18 -50.44 -21.13
C LEU A 680 -42.66 -50.79 -20.87
N LYS A 681 -43.57 -50.18 -21.64
CA LYS A 681 -45.01 -50.49 -21.60
C LYS A 681 -45.51 -50.99 -22.95
N SER A 682 -46.40 -51.98 -22.92
CA SER A 682 -47.07 -52.52 -24.11
C SER A 682 -48.08 -51.51 -24.69
N ARG A 683 -48.61 -51.80 -25.89
CA ARG A 683 -49.71 -51.01 -26.50
C ARG A 683 -50.97 -50.90 -25.62
N THR A 684 -51.11 -51.75 -24.61
CA THR A 684 -52.22 -51.74 -23.64
C THR A 684 -51.83 -51.13 -22.28
N GLY A 685 -50.62 -50.59 -22.15
CA GLY A 685 -50.13 -49.92 -20.94
C GLY A 685 -49.56 -50.83 -19.85
N LYS A 686 -49.42 -52.14 -20.09
CA LYS A 686 -48.81 -53.10 -19.15
C LYS A 686 -47.29 -53.09 -19.25
N ASN A 687 -46.57 -53.31 -18.15
CA ASN A 687 -45.12 -53.48 -18.17
C ASN A 687 -44.73 -54.66 -19.09
N VAL A 688 -43.66 -54.49 -19.86
CA VAL A 688 -43.14 -55.52 -20.77
C VAL A 688 -41.90 -56.14 -20.11
N GLU A 689 -41.95 -57.44 -19.84
CA GLU A 689 -40.87 -58.21 -19.21
C GLU A 689 -40.04 -58.96 -20.26
N GLY A 690 -38.76 -59.22 -19.96
CA GLY A 690 -37.90 -60.09 -20.76
C GLY A 690 -37.35 -59.48 -22.05
N VAL A 691 -37.43 -58.16 -22.23
CA VAL A 691 -36.85 -57.46 -23.39
C VAL A 691 -35.49 -56.90 -23.00
N GLU A 692 -34.45 -57.29 -23.74
CA GLU A 692 -33.14 -56.65 -23.62
C GLU A 692 -33.22 -55.24 -24.22
N VAL A 693 -32.95 -54.23 -23.39
CA VAL A 693 -32.80 -52.85 -23.83
C VAL A 693 -31.36 -52.47 -23.70
N THR A 694 -30.74 -52.19 -24.84
CA THR A 694 -29.41 -51.59 -24.90
C THR A 694 -29.56 -50.07 -24.98
N LEU A 695 -29.12 -49.38 -23.93
CA LEU A 695 -29.01 -47.93 -23.90
C LEU A 695 -27.56 -47.57 -24.22
N THR A 696 -27.33 -46.93 -25.36
CA THR A 696 -26.03 -46.33 -25.67
C THR A 696 -26.02 -44.93 -25.07
N LEU A 697 -25.16 -44.75 -24.07
CA LEU A 697 -24.99 -43.49 -23.36
C LEU A 697 -24.18 -42.49 -24.20
N PRO A 698 -24.31 -41.17 -23.94
CA PRO A 698 -23.54 -40.14 -24.65
C PRO A 698 -22.01 -40.30 -24.54
N ASN A 699 -21.54 -41.02 -23.52
CA ASN A 699 -20.12 -41.37 -23.32
C ASN A 699 -19.66 -42.61 -24.11
N GLY A 700 -20.47 -43.11 -25.06
CA GLY A 700 -20.17 -44.25 -25.92
C GLY A 700 -20.33 -45.62 -25.26
N SER A 701 -20.53 -45.68 -23.94
CA SER A 701 -20.79 -46.94 -23.26
C SER A 701 -22.20 -47.44 -23.54
N SER A 702 -22.36 -48.75 -23.68
CA SER A 702 -23.65 -49.40 -23.86
C SER A 702 -24.00 -50.20 -22.61
N MET A 703 -25.13 -49.90 -22.00
CA MET A 703 -25.72 -50.70 -20.93
C MET A 703 -26.86 -51.52 -21.51
N SER A 704 -26.79 -52.84 -21.38
CA SER A 704 -27.90 -53.74 -21.71
C SER A 704 -28.54 -54.23 -20.41
N GLU A 705 -29.85 -54.02 -20.26
CA GLU A 705 -30.63 -54.64 -19.18
C GLU A 705 -31.80 -55.40 -19.77
N VAL A 706 -32.12 -56.56 -19.17
CA VAL A 706 -33.36 -57.27 -19.46
C VAL A 706 -34.45 -56.69 -18.59
N SER A 707 -35.54 -56.22 -19.19
CA SER A 707 -36.64 -55.60 -18.45
C SER A 707 -37.23 -56.56 -17.41
N ASN A 708 -37.18 -56.17 -16.14
CA ASN A 708 -37.81 -56.86 -15.01
C ASN A 708 -39.10 -56.11 -14.60
N ALA A 709 -40.04 -56.85 -14.00
CA ALA A 709 -41.43 -56.44 -13.73
C ALA A 709 -41.61 -55.13 -12.96
#